data_AF-A0A523TEA8-F1
#
_entry.id   AF-A0A523TEA8-F1
#
_cell.length_a   1.000
_cell.length_b   1.000
_cell.length_c   1.000
_cell.angle_alpha   90.00
_cell.angle_beta   90.00
_cell.angle_gamma   90.00
#
_symmetry.space_group_name_H-M   'P 1'
#
loop_
_entity.id
_entity.type
_entity.pdbx_description
1 polymer ?
#
loop_
_entity_poly.entity_id
_entity_poly.type
_entity_poly.pdbx_seq_one_letter_code
_entity_poly.pdbx_strand_id
1 'polypeptide(L)'
;MDVIDRLQSAVSHQTDLNPIDRLQKGVRLVLTEVLEERKELEEMLKMKIEVSPKGLLAKLRTQSKIRKKRELIQNKLFLNQEVVFQLACLSCYLTQKMKATKDYIAILKKIKHPYIDLIIAYFEEDPSNYQATRLTVDKLAKTLMKRSDFTTEMEAFVFSIRSWVYGQQGDVAILKELYKNLRKRLLETTNVVEIFGLQDTSCTVVWWLLQSGVDSNINEMIDFIEPYIVKYKFYFSYTDFLNLKGAVYSYFGDNVTSIACLEELKEEYEKYHDNYRLSIAIGNLSESYFIEGKILRAKAMLERAINLYNESTGKWPYLYLSAIGDYYYLTDDPRAEESFLLAYELQKKETSLFKAFILYQLIHFYLRTEQLEKIPPYLSEIKSLAKELQTISINALVDYLLGYNEMLKQNFSNAIKYLQSSLELGRQSRDFDMILSSNILLAAVNLQRYKLNEQPAILNSVLNYIDTAIQLAVENKHNQILSLGLIIRALIQARKGEFKQASKDIEEVKRIEKEIDYEKWKEDLAIIEEQIKKAESEGKMELDLESVFKYILPQFKTLLSFKLAERKPKETSVLGVLIITESGVPIYTNLGSNLKTDKMILSGLLTAINQLSESIVEGKDEGRLREVLYEKFLITVQPIKNGIVAVIATEATAEIRLWANAIAERVVEVPVVISQLTSKLDGEIGDIITQMKIK
;
A
#
# COMPACT_ATOMS: atom_id res chain seq x y z
N MET A 1 20.24 34.67 -32.95
CA MET A 1 19.18 33.66 -33.08
C MET A 1 18.34 33.79 -31.83
N ASP A 2 17.03 33.91 -31.96
CA ASP A 2 16.16 33.99 -30.79
C ASP A 2 16.26 32.71 -29.95
N VAL A 3 16.01 32.79 -28.65
CA VAL A 3 16.09 31.61 -27.75
C VAL A 3 15.09 30.55 -28.18
N ILE A 4 13.92 30.97 -28.69
CA ILE A 4 12.90 30.07 -29.22
C ILE A 4 13.42 29.30 -30.44
N ASP A 5 14.04 29.99 -31.40
CA ASP A 5 14.63 29.34 -32.59
C ASP A 5 15.70 28.31 -32.19
N ARG A 6 16.54 28.66 -31.20
CA ARG A 6 17.56 27.74 -30.66
C ARG A 6 16.93 26.52 -30.02
N LEU A 7 15.87 26.70 -29.23
CA LEU A 7 15.14 25.59 -28.62
C LEU A 7 14.49 24.70 -29.69
N GLN A 8 13.80 25.28 -30.66
CA GLN A 8 13.17 24.53 -31.76
C GLN A 8 14.21 23.71 -32.52
N SER A 9 15.34 24.31 -32.87
CA SER A 9 16.46 23.62 -33.49
C SER A 9 17.02 22.52 -32.58
N ALA A 10 17.34 22.82 -31.32
CA ALA A 10 17.91 21.85 -30.39
C ALA A 10 17.00 20.64 -30.19
N VAL A 11 15.68 20.85 -30.10
CA VAL A 11 14.66 19.80 -29.97
C VAL A 11 14.51 18.99 -31.26
N SER A 12 14.52 19.63 -32.43
CA SER A 12 14.36 18.93 -33.72
C SER A 12 15.51 17.98 -34.03
N HIS A 13 16.71 18.24 -33.49
CA HIS A 13 17.88 17.37 -33.69
C HIS A 13 17.90 16.11 -32.80
N GLN A 14 16.99 15.97 -31.83
CA GLN A 14 16.93 14.82 -30.90
C GLN A 14 15.98 13.71 -31.40
N THR A 15 16.04 13.33 -32.69
CA THR A 15 15.01 12.45 -33.30
C THR A 15 14.94 11.04 -32.71
N ASP A 16 15.97 10.61 -31.98
CA ASP A 16 16.09 9.32 -31.30
C ASP A 16 15.30 9.25 -29.97
N LEU A 17 14.96 10.38 -29.37
CA LEU A 17 14.28 10.44 -28.07
C LEU A 17 12.75 10.51 -28.23
N ASN A 18 11.99 10.25 -27.17
CA ASN A 18 10.55 10.57 -27.14
C ASN A 18 10.33 12.09 -27.01
N PRO A 19 9.14 12.63 -27.37
CA PRO A 19 8.90 14.08 -27.38
C PRO A 19 9.26 14.83 -26.08
N ILE A 20 9.10 14.18 -24.92
CA ILE A 20 9.37 14.78 -23.62
C ILE A 20 10.87 14.85 -23.36
N ASP A 21 11.58 13.74 -23.57
CA ASP A 21 13.02 13.66 -23.41
C ASP A 21 13.73 14.56 -24.46
N ARG A 22 13.16 14.72 -25.66
CA ARG A 22 13.61 15.70 -26.67
C ARG A 22 13.56 17.11 -26.13
N LEU A 23 12.41 17.51 -25.59
CA LEU A 23 12.20 18.84 -25.05
C LEU A 23 13.16 19.09 -23.87
N GLN A 24 13.26 18.14 -22.95
CA GLN A 24 14.15 18.22 -21.79
C GLN A 24 15.62 18.36 -22.21
N LYS A 25 16.10 17.51 -23.13
CA LYS A 25 17.50 17.55 -23.62
C LYS A 25 17.79 18.80 -24.43
N GLY A 26 16.85 19.24 -25.26
CA GLY A 26 16.96 20.49 -26.03
C GLY A 26 17.07 21.72 -25.12
N VAL A 27 16.20 21.83 -24.10
CA VAL A 27 16.26 22.92 -23.11
C VAL A 27 17.59 22.90 -22.35
N ARG A 28 18.06 21.72 -21.93
CA ARG A 28 19.37 21.57 -21.25
C ARG A 28 20.55 21.98 -22.14
N LEU A 29 20.50 21.64 -23.43
CA LEU A 29 21.53 22.03 -24.39
C LEU A 29 21.60 23.56 -24.53
N VAL A 30 20.45 24.19 -24.81
CA VAL A 30 20.37 25.65 -24.95
C VAL A 30 20.76 26.36 -23.64
N LEU A 31 20.34 25.85 -22.48
CA LEU A 31 20.77 26.37 -21.18
C LEU A 31 22.29 26.35 -21.03
N THR A 32 22.94 25.27 -21.45
CA THR A 32 24.40 25.12 -21.36
C THR A 32 25.10 26.11 -22.27
N GLU A 33 24.65 26.26 -23.52
CA GLU A 33 25.21 27.21 -24.46
C GLU A 33 25.07 28.66 -23.97
N VAL A 34 23.90 29.04 -23.47
CA VAL A 34 23.64 30.39 -22.96
C VAL A 34 24.50 30.68 -21.71
N LEU A 35 24.77 29.67 -20.87
CA LEU A 35 25.69 29.79 -19.74
C LEU A 35 27.15 30.01 -20.15
N GLU A 36 27.62 29.36 -21.23
CA GLU A 36 28.96 29.60 -21.75
C GLU A 36 29.06 30.99 -22.42
N GLU A 37 28.04 31.42 -23.18
CA GLU A 37 27.96 32.80 -23.71
C GLU A 37 28.04 33.85 -22.59
N ARG A 38 27.37 33.57 -21.46
CA ARG A 38 27.45 34.44 -20.27
C ARG A 38 28.88 34.56 -19.76
N LYS A 39 29.56 33.43 -19.63
CA LYS A 39 30.93 33.37 -19.14
C LYS A 39 31.87 34.16 -20.05
N GLU A 40 31.73 34.02 -21.37
CA GLU A 40 32.48 34.82 -22.35
C GLU A 40 32.23 36.32 -22.17
N LEU A 41 30.98 36.73 -22.00
CA LEU A 41 30.64 38.14 -21.75
C LEU A 41 31.23 38.66 -20.44
N GLU A 42 31.25 37.86 -19.37
CA GLU A 42 31.88 38.20 -18.09
C GLU A 42 33.40 38.34 -18.24
N GLU A 43 34.05 37.49 -19.04
CA GLU A 43 35.48 37.58 -19.38
C GLU A 43 35.78 38.85 -20.21
N MET A 44 34.97 39.13 -21.24
CA MET A 44 35.08 40.36 -22.04
C MET A 44 34.94 41.63 -21.19
N LEU A 45 34.10 41.61 -20.15
CA LEU A 45 33.93 42.74 -19.24
C LEU A 45 35.18 42.96 -18.36
N LYS A 46 35.87 41.87 -17.98
CA LYS A 46 37.11 41.88 -17.19
C LYS A 46 38.34 42.30 -18.00
N MET A 47 38.35 42.05 -19.31
CA MET A 47 39.47 42.44 -20.18
C MET A 47 39.73 43.95 -20.13
N LYS A 48 40.96 44.34 -19.79
CA LYS A 48 41.41 45.72 -19.90
C LYS A 48 41.50 46.07 -21.38
N ILE A 49 40.67 47.02 -21.82
CA ILE A 49 40.77 47.56 -23.18
C ILE A 49 41.88 48.60 -23.18
N GLU A 50 43.11 48.16 -23.40
CA GLU A 50 44.24 49.06 -23.61
C GLU A 50 44.09 49.74 -24.96
N VAL A 51 43.88 51.05 -24.93
CA VAL A 51 43.90 51.87 -26.14
C VAL A 51 44.83 53.04 -25.84
N SER A 52 45.80 53.26 -26.71
CA SER A 52 46.76 54.37 -26.65
C SER A 52 46.41 55.46 -27.67
N PRO A 53 45.32 56.23 -27.47
CA PRO A 53 44.93 57.28 -28.40
C PRO A 53 45.92 58.46 -28.34
N LYS A 54 46.43 58.89 -29.51
CA LYS A 54 47.24 60.11 -29.65
C LYS A 54 46.31 61.33 -29.69
N GLY A 55 46.31 62.13 -28.61
CA GLY A 55 45.55 63.39 -28.50
C GLY A 55 44.31 63.32 -27.60
N LEU A 56 43.98 64.44 -26.95
CA LEU A 56 42.90 64.55 -25.94
C LEU A 56 41.51 64.19 -26.51
N LEU A 57 41.18 64.70 -27.71
CA LEU A 57 39.91 64.40 -28.39
C LEU A 57 39.78 62.92 -28.77
N ALA A 58 40.88 62.30 -29.21
CA ALA A 58 40.93 60.87 -29.49
C ALA A 58 40.77 60.04 -28.21
N LYS A 59 41.31 60.51 -27.08
CA LYS A 59 41.14 59.90 -25.75
C LYS A 59 39.68 59.92 -25.30
N LEU A 60 39.00 61.06 -25.41
CA LEU A 60 37.59 61.20 -25.03
C LEU A 60 36.67 60.36 -25.92
N ARG A 61 36.88 60.35 -27.24
CA ARG A 61 36.10 59.51 -28.17
C ARG A 61 36.30 58.02 -27.88
N THR A 62 37.53 57.60 -27.60
CA THR A 62 37.86 56.21 -27.26
C THR A 62 37.24 55.80 -25.92
N GLN A 63 37.29 56.65 -24.89
CA GLN A 63 36.63 56.40 -23.61
C GLN A 63 35.10 56.29 -23.76
N SER A 64 34.48 57.14 -24.57
CA SER A 64 33.04 57.05 -24.88
C SER A 64 32.70 55.73 -25.57
N LYS A 65 33.48 55.30 -26.58
CA LYS A 65 33.30 54.01 -27.26
C LYS A 65 33.46 52.82 -26.30
N ILE A 66 34.47 52.85 -25.43
CA ILE A 66 34.69 51.81 -24.40
C ILE A 66 33.50 51.76 -23.44
N ARG A 67 33.02 52.91 -22.97
CA ARG A 67 31.84 52.99 -22.08
C ARG A 67 30.61 52.39 -22.75
N LYS A 68 30.29 52.80 -23.99
CA LYS A 68 29.17 52.25 -24.76
C LYS A 68 29.30 50.74 -24.99
N LYS A 69 30.50 50.23 -25.28
CA LYS A 69 30.75 48.79 -25.43
C LYS A 69 30.54 48.04 -24.11
N ARG A 70 31.02 48.59 -22.98
CA ARG A 70 30.80 48.00 -21.65
C ARG A 70 29.33 47.98 -21.26
N GLU A 71 28.62 49.08 -21.50
CA GLU A 71 27.18 49.20 -21.28
C GLU A 71 26.40 48.18 -22.12
N LEU A 72 26.77 48.01 -23.40
CA LEU A 72 26.19 46.97 -24.26
C LEU A 72 26.44 45.55 -23.73
N ILE A 73 27.66 45.26 -23.26
CA ILE A 73 28.00 43.96 -22.64
C ILE A 73 27.20 43.75 -21.35
N GLN A 74 27.06 44.77 -20.50
CA GLN A 74 26.27 44.72 -19.28
C GLN A 74 24.79 44.46 -19.56
N ASN A 75 24.21 45.14 -20.55
CA ASN A 75 22.82 44.91 -20.95
C ASN A 75 22.63 43.49 -21.51
N LYS A 76 23.59 42.98 -22.29
CA LYS A 76 23.57 41.58 -22.75
C LYS A 76 23.69 40.59 -21.60
N LEU A 77 24.55 40.85 -20.62
CA LEU A 77 24.69 40.02 -19.41
C LEU A 77 23.39 39.98 -18.61
N PHE A 78 22.71 41.12 -18.46
CA PHE A 78 21.43 41.20 -17.77
C PHE A 78 20.35 40.36 -18.47
N LEU A 79 20.17 40.53 -19.78
CA LEU A 79 19.22 39.74 -20.58
C LEU A 79 19.57 38.25 -20.57
N ASN A 80 20.85 37.91 -20.69
CA ASN A 80 21.32 36.53 -20.63
C ASN A 80 21.03 35.92 -19.25
N GLN A 81 21.21 36.66 -18.15
CA GLN A 81 20.88 36.18 -16.80
C GLN A 81 19.39 35.84 -16.66
N GLU A 82 18.49 36.65 -17.23
CA GLU A 82 17.05 36.38 -17.22
C GLU A 82 16.71 35.13 -18.06
N VAL A 83 17.28 35.01 -19.26
CA VAL A 83 17.10 33.84 -20.14
C VAL A 83 17.63 32.57 -19.48
N VAL A 84 18.82 32.60 -18.87
CA VAL A 84 19.39 31.48 -18.12
C VAL A 84 18.44 31.03 -17.01
N PHE A 85 17.88 31.99 -16.27
CA PHE A 85 16.95 31.69 -15.20
C PHE A 85 15.66 31.04 -15.71
N GLN A 86 15.05 31.59 -16.78
CA GLN A 86 13.84 31.04 -17.38
C GLN A 86 14.06 29.63 -17.96
N LEU A 87 15.16 29.42 -18.69
CA LEU A 87 15.54 28.11 -19.22
C LEU A 87 15.78 27.10 -18.11
N ALA A 88 16.40 27.51 -17.01
CA ALA A 88 16.61 26.66 -15.85
C ALA A 88 15.30 26.30 -15.15
N CYS A 89 14.37 27.24 -15.01
CA CYS A 89 13.03 26.95 -14.47
C CYS A 89 12.31 25.92 -15.35
N LEU A 90 12.28 26.16 -16.67
CA LEU A 90 11.68 25.23 -17.63
C LEU A 90 12.35 23.85 -17.59
N SER A 91 13.67 23.79 -17.56
CA SER A 91 14.40 22.52 -17.49
C SER A 91 14.11 21.77 -16.19
N CYS A 92 13.90 22.48 -15.09
CA CYS A 92 13.50 21.89 -13.81
C CYS A 92 12.08 21.33 -13.87
N TYR A 93 11.11 22.06 -14.44
CA TYR A 93 9.74 21.57 -14.63
C TYR A 93 9.66 20.32 -15.51
N LEU A 94 10.55 20.19 -16.49
CA LEU A 94 10.62 19.03 -17.38
C LEU A 94 11.45 17.88 -16.80
N THR A 95 12.20 18.11 -15.72
CA THR A 95 13.10 17.11 -15.14
C THR A 95 12.46 16.44 -13.94
N GLN A 96 12.17 15.14 -14.09
CA GLN A 96 11.89 14.29 -12.95
C GLN A 96 13.09 14.28 -11.99
N LYS A 97 12.81 14.25 -10.68
CA LYS A 97 13.83 14.11 -9.64
C LYS A 97 14.80 12.95 -9.91
N MET A 98 14.29 11.76 -10.26
CA MET A 98 15.13 10.58 -10.54
C MET A 98 15.99 10.70 -11.81
N LYS A 99 15.63 11.60 -12.74
CA LYS A 99 16.40 11.90 -13.97
C LYS A 99 17.33 13.13 -13.80
N ALA A 100 17.44 13.68 -12.60
CA ALA A 100 18.36 14.78 -12.29
C ALA A 100 19.79 14.24 -12.10
N THR A 101 20.55 14.14 -13.18
CA THR A 101 21.94 13.65 -13.14
C THR A 101 22.86 14.61 -12.40
N LYS A 102 23.99 14.11 -11.89
CA LYS A 102 25.03 14.95 -11.26
C LYS A 102 25.51 16.08 -12.18
N ASP A 103 25.65 15.80 -13.48
CA ASP A 103 26.05 16.80 -14.48
C ASP A 103 24.99 17.89 -14.64
N TYR A 104 23.71 17.51 -14.67
CA TYR A 104 22.62 18.47 -14.73
C TYR A 104 22.56 19.35 -13.48
N ILE A 105 22.72 18.76 -12.29
CA ILE A 105 22.79 19.50 -11.04
C ILE A 105 24.01 20.44 -11.03
N ALA A 106 25.16 20.02 -11.57
CA ALA A 106 26.34 20.87 -11.72
C ALA A 106 26.10 22.06 -12.66
N ILE A 107 25.30 21.89 -13.73
CA ILE A 107 24.84 22.99 -14.59
C ILE A 107 23.98 23.96 -13.79
N LEU A 108 22.99 23.47 -13.02
CA LEU A 108 22.12 24.32 -12.20
C LEU A 108 22.91 25.11 -11.14
N LYS A 109 23.93 24.50 -10.52
CA LYS A 109 24.81 25.15 -9.53
C LYS A 109 25.58 26.36 -10.09
N LYS A 110 25.70 26.52 -11.41
CA LYS A 110 26.25 27.73 -12.04
C LYS A 110 25.30 28.93 -11.93
N ILE A 111 24.03 28.72 -11.60
CA ILE A 111 22.98 29.74 -11.57
C ILE A 111 22.73 30.17 -10.12
N LYS A 112 23.20 31.37 -9.78
CA LYS A 112 23.06 31.92 -8.43
C LYS A 112 21.67 32.51 -8.21
N HIS A 113 20.70 31.67 -7.88
CA HIS A 113 19.35 32.11 -7.55
C HIS A 113 18.71 31.21 -6.48
N PRO A 114 18.15 31.75 -5.38
CA PRO A 114 17.60 30.94 -4.27
C PRO A 114 16.51 29.95 -4.68
N TYR A 115 15.72 30.28 -5.72
CA TYR A 115 14.76 29.34 -6.30
C TYR A 115 15.45 28.13 -6.95
N ILE A 116 16.55 28.32 -7.67
CA ILE A 116 17.31 27.21 -8.26
C ILE A 116 18.01 26.41 -7.15
N ASP A 117 18.54 27.08 -6.13
CA ASP A 117 19.12 26.41 -4.95
C ASP A 117 18.09 25.52 -4.25
N LEU A 118 16.82 25.96 -4.16
CA LEU A 118 15.72 25.19 -3.58
C LEU A 118 15.44 23.92 -4.39
N ILE A 119 15.45 24.02 -5.73
CA ILE A 119 15.24 22.87 -6.61
C ILE A 119 16.44 21.90 -6.55
N ILE A 120 17.67 22.43 -6.47
CA ILE A 120 18.87 21.61 -6.26
C ILE A 120 18.75 20.85 -4.94
N ALA A 121 18.32 21.49 -3.85
CA ALA A 121 18.13 20.83 -2.56
C ALA A 121 17.09 19.71 -2.65
N TYR A 122 16.04 19.88 -3.46
CA TYR A 122 15.06 18.84 -3.76
C TYR A 122 15.64 17.69 -4.61
N PHE A 123 16.45 17.98 -5.64
CA PHE A 123 17.09 16.96 -6.47
C PHE A 123 18.21 16.19 -5.75
N GLU A 124 18.95 16.85 -4.86
CA GLU A 124 20.00 16.27 -4.03
C GLU A 124 19.49 15.71 -2.70
N GLU A 125 18.17 15.57 -2.54
CA GLU A 125 17.55 14.99 -1.34
C GLU A 125 18.15 13.62 -1.02
N ASP A 126 18.67 13.51 0.21
CA ASP A 126 19.25 12.29 0.75
C ASP A 126 18.14 11.46 1.44
N PRO A 127 17.79 10.27 0.91
CA PRO A 127 16.78 9.40 1.53
C PRO A 127 17.16 8.94 2.95
N SER A 128 18.45 9.01 3.32
CA SER A 128 18.91 8.68 4.67
C SER A 128 18.73 9.83 5.66
N ASN A 129 18.42 11.05 5.19
CA ASN A 129 18.29 12.24 6.04
C ASN A 129 17.28 13.26 5.49
N TYR A 130 16.01 12.86 5.39
CA TYR A 130 14.91 13.74 4.99
C TYR A 130 14.80 15.01 5.84
N GLN A 131 15.20 14.96 7.11
CA GLN A 131 15.14 16.11 8.01
C GLN A 131 16.08 17.24 7.59
N ALA A 132 17.31 16.91 7.17
CA ALA A 132 18.25 17.91 6.67
C ALA A 132 17.76 18.57 5.38
N THR A 133 17.18 17.79 4.47
CA THR A 133 16.54 18.30 3.25
C THR A 133 15.42 19.26 3.59
N ARG A 134 14.51 18.89 4.50
CA ARG A 134 13.41 19.76 4.95
C ARG A 134 13.90 21.11 5.47
N LEU A 135 14.84 21.10 6.41
CA LEU A 135 15.36 22.34 7.00
C LEU A 135 15.99 23.25 5.95
N THR A 136 16.66 22.66 4.96
CA THR A 136 17.24 23.39 3.83
C THR A 136 16.16 24.00 2.93
N VAL A 137 15.17 23.20 2.54
CA VAL A 137 14.03 23.65 1.72
C VAL A 137 13.26 24.78 2.41
N ASP A 138 12.93 24.65 3.70
CA ASP A 138 12.21 25.69 4.44
C ASP A 138 13.02 27.00 4.56
N LYS A 139 14.33 26.90 4.78
CA LYS A 139 15.22 28.07 4.85
C LYS A 139 15.25 28.80 3.50
N LEU A 140 15.39 28.05 2.41
CA LEU A 140 15.43 28.61 1.06
C LEU A 140 14.07 29.21 0.67
N ALA A 141 12.96 28.53 0.99
CA ALA A 141 11.61 29.03 0.75
C ALA A 141 11.37 30.36 1.49
N LYS A 142 11.71 30.44 2.79
CA LYS A 142 11.61 31.68 3.58
C LYS A 142 12.49 32.81 3.03
N THR A 143 13.65 32.47 2.47
CA THR A 143 14.53 33.45 1.83
C THR A 143 13.94 33.96 0.53
N LEU A 144 13.39 33.05 -0.28
CA LEU A 144 12.76 33.34 -1.55
C LEU A 144 11.52 34.22 -1.38
N MET A 145 10.66 33.94 -0.41
CA MET A 145 9.44 34.73 -0.10
C MET A 145 9.72 36.19 0.26
N LYS A 146 10.95 36.53 0.66
CA LYS A 146 11.33 37.91 1.01
C LYS A 146 11.85 38.71 -0.20
N ARG A 147 12.02 38.07 -1.36
CA ARG A 147 12.57 38.74 -2.54
C ARG A 147 11.47 39.49 -3.29
N SER A 148 11.85 40.58 -3.94
CA SER A 148 10.95 41.41 -4.75
C SER A 148 10.53 40.75 -6.07
N ASP A 149 11.30 39.77 -6.54
CA ASP A 149 11.05 38.99 -7.76
C ASP A 149 10.33 37.65 -7.46
N PHE A 150 9.84 37.46 -6.23
CA PHE A 150 9.06 36.28 -5.89
C PHE A 150 7.65 36.39 -6.46
N THR A 151 7.26 35.40 -7.26
CA THR A 151 5.98 35.39 -7.98
C THR A 151 5.06 34.28 -7.49
N THR A 152 3.78 34.33 -7.87
CA THR A 152 2.80 33.29 -7.52
C THR A 152 3.14 31.94 -8.16
N GLU A 153 3.74 31.93 -9.35
CA GLU A 153 4.25 30.74 -10.04
C GLU A 153 5.36 30.05 -9.23
N MET A 154 6.34 30.84 -8.74
CA MET A 154 7.39 30.30 -7.89
C MET A 154 6.82 29.72 -6.60
N GLU A 155 5.86 30.41 -5.98
CA GLU A 155 5.20 29.93 -4.77
C GLU A 155 4.44 28.61 -4.99
N ALA A 156 3.72 28.47 -6.10
CA ALA A 156 3.01 27.23 -6.43
C ALA A 156 3.98 26.05 -6.59
N PHE A 157 5.17 26.26 -7.14
CA PHE A 157 6.18 25.21 -7.22
C PHE A 157 6.86 24.93 -5.87
N VAL A 158 7.06 25.96 -5.04
CA VAL A 158 7.50 25.77 -3.65
C VAL A 158 6.48 24.91 -2.89
N PHE A 159 5.19 25.06 -3.15
CA PHE A 159 4.17 24.18 -2.56
C PHE A 159 4.34 22.73 -3.00
N SER A 160 4.61 22.48 -4.29
CA SER A 160 4.86 21.12 -4.79
C SER A 160 6.07 20.49 -4.08
N ILE A 161 7.21 21.19 -4.05
CA ILE A 161 8.43 20.68 -3.38
C ILE A 161 8.20 20.46 -1.88
N ARG A 162 7.52 21.38 -1.20
CA ARG A 162 7.18 21.20 0.22
C ARG A 162 6.22 20.02 0.40
N SER A 163 5.20 19.88 -0.43
CA SER A 163 4.26 18.75 -0.31
C SER A 163 4.96 17.40 -0.42
N TRP A 164 5.99 17.29 -1.28
CA TRP A 164 6.83 16.10 -1.35
C TRP A 164 7.64 15.88 -0.07
N VAL A 165 8.41 16.90 0.35
CA VAL A 165 9.34 16.77 1.49
C VAL A 165 8.62 16.53 2.81
N TYR A 166 7.49 17.21 3.05
CA TYR A 166 6.67 17.00 4.23
C TYR A 166 5.87 15.69 4.15
N GLY A 167 5.48 15.27 2.95
CA GLY A 167 4.85 13.99 2.70
C GLY A 167 5.73 12.79 3.09
N GLN A 168 7.00 12.81 2.69
CA GLN A 168 7.99 11.80 3.08
C GLN A 168 8.18 11.67 4.60
N GLN A 169 7.91 12.74 5.35
CA GLN A 169 7.97 12.75 6.82
C GLN A 169 6.64 12.41 7.50
N GLY A 170 5.56 12.24 6.74
CA GLY A 170 4.22 12.04 7.28
C GLY A 170 3.66 13.25 8.02
N ASP A 171 4.08 14.49 7.69
CA ASP A 171 3.58 15.71 8.35
C ASP A 171 2.22 16.13 7.78
N VAL A 172 1.18 15.43 8.23
CA VAL A 172 -0.19 15.58 7.74
C VAL A 172 -0.77 16.98 8.01
N ALA A 173 -0.32 17.67 9.07
CA ALA A 173 -0.81 19.01 9.38
C ALA A 173 -0.40 20.02 8.30
N ILE A 174 0.86 20.00 7.89
CA ILE A 174 1.38 20.85 6.81
C ILE A 174 0.71 20.48 5.48
N LEU A 175 0.54 19.19 5.17
CA LEU A 175 -0.15 18.77 3.94
C LEU A 175 -1.58 19.32 3.86
N LYS A 176 -2.35 19.25 4.95
CA LYS A 176 -3.71 19.82 5.01
C LYS A 176 -3.72 21.34 4.84
N GLU A 177 -2.72 22.04 5.40
CA GLU A 177 -2.57 23.49 5.21
C GLU A 177 -2.25 23.84 3.74
N LEU A 178 -1.31 23.12 3.11
CA LEU A 178 -0.99 23.28 1.70
C LEU A 178 -2.23 23.04 0.82
N TYR A 179 -3.01 21.99 1.10
CA TYR A 179 -4.26 21.71 0.40
C TYR A 179 -5.30 22.84 0.53
N LYS A 180 -5.45 23.39 1.74
CA LYS A 180 -6.36 24.52 1.97
C LYS A 180 -5.95 25.76 1.16
N ASN A 181 -4.65 26.05 1.10
CA ASN A 181 -4.12 27.19 0.37
C ASN A 181 -4.25 27.01 -1.14
N LEU A 182 -3.92 25.83 -1.68
CA LEU A 182 -4.06 25.56 -3.11
C LEU A 182 -5.52 25.61 -3.56
N ARG A 183 -6.47 25.15 -2.72
CA ARG A 183 -7.90 25.13 -3.06
C ARG A 183 -8.44 26.53 -3.31
N LYS A 184 -8.04 27.49 -2.47
CA LYS A 184 -8.38 28.91 -2.65
C LYS A 184 -7.77 29.47 -3.93
N ARG A 185 -6.47 29.25 -4.14
CA ARG A 185 -5.73 29.84 -5.26
C ARG A 185 -6.19 29.33 -6.61
N LEU A 186 -6.46 28.03 -6.72
CA LEU A 186 -6.85 27.40 -7.98
C LEU A 186 -8.17 27.95 -8.54
N LEU A 187 -9.07 28.42 -7.66
CA LEU A 187 -10.31 29.11 -8.03
C LEU A 187 -10.08 30.53 -8.57
N GLU A 188 -8.98 31.18 -8.18
CA GLU A 188 -8.72 32.60 -8.42
C GLU A 188 -7.76 32.82 -9.61
N THR A 189 -6.81 31.91 -9.83
CA THR A 189 -5.75 32.11 -10.83
C THR A 189 -6.17 31.69 -12.25
N THR A 190 -5.73 32.47 -13.23
CA THR A 190 -5.77 32.11 -14.66
C THR A 190 -4.38 31.86 -15.23
N ASN A 191 -3.33 31.97 -14.41
CA ASN A 191 -1.95 31.80 -14.83
C ASN A 191 -1.63 30.31 -15.00
N VAL A 192 -1.35 29.90 -16.24
CA VAL A 192 -1.13 28.49 -16.58
C VAL A 192 0.06 27.84 -15.86
N VAL A 193 1.12 28.60 -15.55
CA VAL A 193 2.30 28.08 -14.85
C VAL A 193 2.02 27.90 -13.36
N GLU A 194 1.30 28.85 -12.75
CA GLU A 194 0.80 28.71 -11.38
C GLU A 194 -0.13 27.51 -11.26
N ILE A 195 -1.08 27.36 -12.19
CA ILE A 195 -2.04 26.24 -12.23
C ILE A 195 -1.30 24.91 -12.30
N PHE A 196 -0.28 24.79 -13.15
CA PHE A 196 0.54 23.58 -13.22
C PHE A 196 1.16 23.20 -11.86
N GLY A 197 1.79 24.16 -11.18
CA GLY A 197 2.38 23.93 -9.85
C GLY A 197 1.35 23.56 -8.77
N LEU A 198 0.15 24.18 -8.81
CA LEU A 198 -0.94 23.87 -7.88
C LEU A 198 -1.55 22.49 -8.15
N GLN A 199 -1.66 22.07 -9.41
CA GLN A 199 -2.11 20.74 -9.79
C GLN A 199 -1.15 19.65 -9.29
N ASP A 200 0.15 19.84 -9.51
CA ASP A 200 1.20 18.93 -9.03
C ASP A 200 1.23 18.83 -7.48
N THR A 201 1.11 19.97 -6.81
CA THR A 201 0.94 20.02 -5.34
C THR A 201 -0.28 19.22 -4.91
N SER A 202 -1.41 19.35 -5.61
CA SER A 202 -2.65 18.68 -5.26
C SER A 202 -2.51 17.17 -5.35
N CYS A 203 -1.96 16.66 -6.46
CA CYS A 203 -1.73 15.23 -6.63
C CYS A 203 -0.79 14.68 -5.54
N THR A 204 0.30 15.40 -5.25
CA THR A 204 1.27 15.00 -4.22
C THR A 204 0.66 15.01 -2.82
N VAL A 205 -0.11 16.03 -2.46
CA VAL A 205 -0.78 16.08 -1.15
C VAL A 205 -1.78 14.93 -0.99
N VAL A 206 -2.64 14.70 -1.97
CA VAL A 206 -3.64 13.63 -1.91
C VAL A 206 -2.95 12.26 -1.82
N TRP A 207 -1.89 12.04 -2.59
CA TRP A 207 -1.07 10.82 -2.50
C TRP A 207 -0.55 10.57 -1.08
N TRP A 208 0.08 11.58 -0.45
CA TRP A 208 0.62 11.41 0.90
C TRP A 208 -0.46 11.28 1.97
N LEU A 209 -1.60 11.96 1.82
CA LEU A 209 -2.73 11.77 2.73
C LEU A 209 -3.29 10.36 2.65
N LEU A 210 -3.41 9.79 1.43
CA LEU A 210 -3.78 8.39 1.23
C LEU A 210 -2.82 7.44 1.95
N GLN A 211 -1.51 7.59 1.72
CA GLN A 211 -0.46 6.75 2.29
C GLN A 211 -0.32 6.90 3.82
N SER A 212 -0.68 8.06 4.38
CA SER A 212 -0.64 8.29 5.83
C SER A 212 -1.75 7.56 6.60
N GLY A 213 -2.77 7.03 5.91
CA GLY A 213 -3.95 6.43 6.53
C GLY A 213 -4.79 7.41 7.36
N VAL A 214 -4.50 8.72 7.29
CA VAL A 214 -5.27 9.73 8.02
C VAL A 214 -6.61 9.95 7.33
N ASP A 215 -7.69 9.82 8.12
CA ASP A 215 -9.04 10.11 7.66
C ASP A 215 -9.12 11.54 7.09
N SER A 216 -9.20 11.57 5.77
CA SER A 216 -9.26 12.73 4.91
C SER A 216 -10.31 12.44 3.87
N ASN A 217 -11.07 13.44 3.44
CA ASN A 217 -12.09 13.25 2.41
C ASN A 217 -11.43 13.18 1.02
N ILE A 218 -10.67 12.11 0.76
CA ILE A 218 -9.88 11.93 -0.46
C ILE A 218 -10.77 12.02 -1.70
N ASN A 219 -11.98 11.46 -1.67
CA ASN A 219 -12.93 11.55 -2.78
C ASN A 219 -13.31 13.01 -3.10
N GLU A 220 -13.64 13.82 -2.09
CA GLU A 220 -13.91 15.25 -2.30
C GLU A 220 -12.70 16.00 -2.84
N MET A 221 -11.49 15.62 -2.44
CA MET A 221 -10.27 16.22 -2.95
C MET A 221 -10.03 15.90 -4.43
N ILE A 222 -10.32 14.67 -4.84
CA ILE A 222 -10.28 14.22 -6.25
C ILE A 222 -11.35 14.95 -7.06
N ASP A 223 -12.59 14.98 -6.58
CA ASP A 223 -13.71 15.67 -7.25
C ASP A 223 -13.44 17.17 -7.45
N PHE A 224 -12.77 17.81 -6.48
CA PHE A 224 -12.38 19.21 -6.57
C PHE A 224 -11.32 19.46 -7.65
N ILE A 225 -10.28 18.62 -7.73
CA ILE A 225 -9.12 18.87 -8.59
C ILE A 225 -9.34 18.42 -10.05
N GLU A 226 -10.18 17.39 -10.26
CA GLU A 226 -10.41 16.76 -11.57
C GLU A 226 -10.80 17.77 -12.68
N PRO A 227 -11.76 18.70 -12.48
CA PRO A 227 -12.15 19.64 -13.53
C PRO A 227 -10.99 20.53 -13.99
N TYR A 228 -10.07 20.89 -13.10
CA TYR A 228 -8.90 21.69 -13.45
C TYR A 228 -7.89 20.85 -14.23
N ILE A 229 -7.62 19.62 -13.79
CA ILE A 229 -6.71 18.71 -14.48
C ILE A 229 -7.22 18.42 -15.90
N VAL A 230 -8.50 18.09 -16.05
CA VAL A 230 -9.12 17.78 -17.35
C VAL A 230 -9.22 19.01 -18.26
N LYS A 231 -9.40 20.22 -17.70
CA LYS A 231 -9.44 21.45 -18.49
C LYS A 231 -8.10 21.77 -19.15
N TYR A 232 -6.99 21.63 -18.42
CA TYR A 232 -5.67 22.04 -18.91
C TYR A 232 -4.88 20.89 -19.54
N LYS A 233 -5.09 19.64 -19.12
CA LYS A 233 -4.41 18.42 -19.59
C LYS A 233 -2.90 18.59 -19.77
N PHE A 234 -2.23 19.26 -18.82
CA PHE A 234 -0.77 19.25 -18.81
C PHE A 234 -0.32 17.80 -18.63
N TYR A 235 0.52 17.31 -19.54
CA TYR A 235 0.87 15.90 -19.62
C TYR A 235 1.20 15.29 -18.25
N PHE A 236 2.16 15.87 -17.51
CA PHE A 236 2.57 15.33 -16.20
C PHE A 236 1.44 15.39 -15.17
N SER A 237 0.77 16.53 -15.02
CA SER A 237 -0.32 16.67 -14.06
C SER A 237 -1.48 15.73 -14.37
N TYR A 238 -1.79 15.53 -15.65
CA TYR A 238 -2.84 14.61 -16.11
C TYR A 238 -2.48 13.15 -15.82
N THR A 239 -1.27 12.73 -16.17
CA THR A 239 -0.81 11.35 -15.95
C THR A 239 -0.63 11.03 -14.48
N ASP A 240 -0.12 11.98 -13.68
CA ASP A 240 0.02 11.82 -12.23
C ASP A 240 -1.35 11.78 -11.55
N PHE A 241 -2.32 12.56 -12.04
CA PHE A 241 -3.71 12.50 -11.58
C PHE A 241 -4.38 11.17 -11.91
N LEU A 242 -4.25 10.65 -13.14
CA LEU A 242 -4.79 9.34 -13.51
C LEU A 242 -4.19 8.22 -12.65
N ASN A 243 -2.87 8.26 -12.42
CA ASN A 243 -2.19 7.31 -11.53
C ASN A 243 -2.70 7.40 -10.09
N LEU A 244 -2.83 8.62 -9.57
CA LEU A 244 -3.39 8.87 -8.23
C LEU A 244 -4.83 8.37 -8.14
N LYS A 245 -5.68 8.71 -9.11
CA LYS A 245 -7.10 8.31 -9.14
C LYS A 245 -7.23 6.78 -9.19
N GLY A 246 -6.40 6.12 -10.01
CA GLY A 246 -6.29 4.66 -10.03
C GLY A 246 -5.92 4.09 -8.65
N ALA A 247 -4.84 4.59 -8.05
CA ALA A 247 -4.40 4.15 -6.72
C ALA A 247 -5.45 4.39 -5.62
N VAL A 248 -6.15 5.53 -5.65
CA VAL A 248 -7.24 5.85 -4.71
C VAL A 248 -8.38 4.85 -4.84
N TYR A 249 -8.83 4.55 -6.06
CA TYR A 249 -9.90 3.57 -6.26
C TYR A 249 -9.47 2.16 -5.87
N SER A 250 -8.24 1.77 -6.19
CA SER A 250 -7.67 0.50 -5.74
C SER A 250 -7.65 0.40 -4.20
N TYR A 251 -7.22 1.47 -3.52
CA TYR A 251 -7.19 1.57 -2.05
C TYR A 251 -8.58 1.58 -1.40
N PHE A 252 -9.62 1.95 -2.13
CA PHE A 252 -11.00 1.82 -1.66
C PHE A 252 -11.69 0.54 -2.17
N GLY A 253 -10.95 -0.33 -2.86
CA GLY A 253 -11.42 -1.60 -3.40
C GLY A 253 -12.37 -1.48 -4.60
N ASP A 254 -12.42 -0.32 -5.26
CA ASP A 254 -13.08 -0.12 -6.55
C ASP A 254 -12.10 -0.39 -7.70
N ASN A 255 -11.73 -1.67 -7.84
CA ASN A 255 -10.73 -2.08 -8.82
C ASN A 255 -11.20 -1.88 -10.27
N VAL A 256 -12.50 -1.88 -10.53
CA VAL A 256 -13.06 -1.63 -11.87
C VAL A 256 -12.71 -0.21 -12.31
N THR A 257 -12.98 0.78 -11.45
CA THR A 257 -12.62 2.17 -11.74
C THR A 257 -11.11 2.38 -11.71
N SER A 258 -10.38 1.70 -10.84
CA SER A 258 -8.90 1.70 -10.83
C SER A 258 -8.34 1.27 -12.20
N ILE A 259 -8.78 0.10 -12.70
CA ILE A 259 -8.35 -0.45 -13.98
C ILE A 259 -8.67 0.52 -15.13
N ALA A 260 -9.86 1.13 -15.14
CA ALA A 260 -10.21 2.10 -16.18
C ALA A 260 -9.26 3.31 -16.18
N CYS A 261 -8.94 3.87 -15.02
CA CYS A 261 -8.00 4.99 -14.91
C CYS A 261 -6.58 4.60 -15.35
N LEU A 262 -6.13 3.40 -14.98
CA LEU A 262 -4.79 2.91 -15.30
C LEU A 262 -4.64 2.47 -16.78
N GLU A 263 -5.71 1.98 -17.42
CA GLU A 263 -5.73 1.75 -18.86
C GLU A 263 -5.64 3.07 -19.64
N GLU A 264 -6.38 4.12 -19.22
CA GLU A 264 -6.26 5.46 -19.81
C GLU A 264 -4.85 6.04 -19.62
N LEU A 265 -4.26 5.86 -18.43
CA LEU A 265 -2.89 6.27 -18.15
C LEU A 265 -1.88 5.57 -19.08
N LYS A 266 -2.05 4.26 -19.28
CA LYS A 266 -1.23 3.46 -20.19
C LYS A 266 -1.29 4.02 -21.61
N GLU A 267 -2.48 4.34 -22.11
CA GLU A 267 -2.68 4.91 -23.45
C GLU A 267 -1.99 6.27 -23.62
N GLU A 268 -2.08 7.16 -22.61
CA GLU A 268 -1.35 8.44 -22.66
C GLU A 268 0.17 8.22 -22.66
N TYR A 269 0.72 7.31 -21.85
CA TYR A 269 2.16 7.02 -21.90
C TYR A 269 2.61 6.39 -23.22
N GLU A 270 1.79 5.53 -23.84
CA GLU A 270 2.06 4.95 -25.16
C GLU A 270 2.10 6.04 -26.24
N LYS A 271 1.15 6.98 -26.22
CA LYS A 271 1.05 8.12 -27.15
C LYS A 271 2.28 9.03 -27.12
N TYR A 272 2.90 9.22 -25.96
CA TYR A 272 4.11 10.03 -25.81
C TYR A 272 5.40 9.20 -25.79
N HIS A 273 5.35 7.88 -26.01
CA HIS A 273 6.50 6.97 -25.97
C HIS A 273 7.35 7.09 -24.69
N ASP A 274 6.69 7.30 -23.54
CA ASP A 274 7.35 7.41 -22.23
C ASP A 274 7.47 6.02 -21.60
N ASN A 275 8.36 5.18 -22.16
CA ASN A 275 8.51 3.77 -21.77
C ASN A 275 8.77 3.57 -20.27
N TYR A 276 9.49 4.49 -19.64
CA TYR A 276 9.73 4.43 -18.20
C TYR A 276 8.42 4.55 -17.41
N ARG A 277 7.62 5.59 -17.66
CA ARG A 277 6.36 5.74 -16.94
C ARG A 277 5.29 4.74 -17.39
N LEU A 278 5.33 4.32 -18.65
CA LEU A 278 4.52 3.21 -19.15
C LEU A 278 4.78 1.93 -18.34
N SER A 279 6.03 1.64 -17.99
CA SER A 279 6.35 0.50 -17.13
C SER A 279 5.67 0.60 -15.76
N ILE A 280 5.60 1.80 -15.18
CA ILE A 280 4.94 2.06 -13.90
C ILE A 280 3.43 1.87 -14.00
N ALA A 281 2.79 2.44 -15.02
CA ALA A 281 1.36 2.26 -15.25
C ALA A 281 0.99 0.80 -15.46
N ILE A 282 1.75 0.06 -16.27
CA ILE A 282 1.51 -1.36 -16.52
C ILE A 282 1.73 -2.19 -15.25
N GLY A 283 2.73 -1.85 -14.43
CA GLY A 283 2.96 -2.49 -13.13
C GLY A 283 1.76 -2.33 -12.18
N ASN A 284 1.24 -1.11 -12.03
CA ASN A 284 0.07 -0.83 -11.19
C ASN A 284 -1.20 -1.50 -11.74
N LEU A 285 -1.35 -1.51 -13.07
CA LEU A 285 -2.47 -2.16 -13.76
C LEU A 285 -2.43 -3.68 -13.58
N SER A 286 -1.24 -4.28 -13.60
CA SER A 286 -1.04 -5.69 -13.29
C SER A 286 -1.53 -6.02 -11.87
N GLU A 287 -1.18 -5.21 -10.87
CA GLU A 287 -1.63 -5.42 -9.50
C GLU A 287 -3.15 -5.36 -9.38
N SER A 288 -3.79 -4.38 -10.03
CA SER A 288 -5.26 -4.29 -10.06
C SER A 288 -5.90 -5.53 -10.71
N TYR A 289 -5.32 -6.03 -11.81
CA TYR A 289 -5.80 -7.27 -12.43
C TYR A 289 -5.57 -8.51 -11.57
N PHE A 290 -4.48 -8.55 -10.81
CA PHE A 290 -4.20 -9.63 -9.88
C PHE A 290 -5.25 -9.70 -8.77
N ILE A 291 -5.61 -8.55 -8.18
CA ILE A 291 -6.66 -8.44 -7.15
C ILE A 291 -8.01 -8.90 -7.72
N GLU A 292 -8.33 -8.57 -8.97
CA GLU A 292 -9.53 -9.03 -9.68
C GLU A 292 -9.47 -10.51 -10.14
N GLY A 293 -8.41 -11.25 -9.78
CA GLY A 293 -8.30 -12.68 -10.08
C GLY A 293 -7.91 -12.99 -11.51
N LYS A 294 -7.43 -12.01 -12.28
CA LYS A 294 -6.94 -12.17 -13.66
C LYS A 294 -5.44 -12.45 -13.67
N ILE A 295 -5.04 -13.54 -13.03
CA ILE A 295 -3.64 -13.85 -12.68
C ILE A 295 -2.75 -13.94 -13.93
N LEU A 296 -3.21 -14.60 -15.00
CA LEU A 296 -2.43 -14.73 -16.24
C LEU A 296 -2.22 -13.38 -16.94
N ARG A 297 -3.26 -12.53 -16.94
CA ARG A 297 -3.17 -11.17 -17.50
C ARG A 297 -2.23 -10.30 -16.68
N ALA A 298 -2.34 -10.35 -15.34
CA ALA A 298 -1.43 -9.66 -14.43
C ALA A 298 0.02 -10.08 -14.67
N LYS A 299 0.30 -11.40 -14.73
CA LYS A 299 1.61 -11.96 -15.06
C LYS A 299 2.19 -11.38 -16.35
N ALA A 300 1.46 -11.45 -17.46
CA ALA A 300 1.93 -10.95 -18.75
C ALA A 300 2.19 -9.42 -18.74
N MET A 301 1.36 -8.66 -18.02
CA MET A 301 1.55 -7.22 -17.85
C MET A 301 2.81 -6.91 -17.04
N LEU A 302 3.03 -7.61 -15.92
CA LEU A 302 4.21 -7.35 -15.09
C LEU A 302 5.51 -7.77 -15.78
N GLU A 303 5.52 -8.85 -16.57
CA GLU A 303 6.65 -9.20 -17.46
C GLU A 303 6.95 -8.06 -18.45
N ARG A 304 5.92 -7.49 -19.08
CA ARG A 304 6.07 -6.32 -19.97
C ARG A 304 6.61 -5.09 -19.23
N ALA A 305 6.10 -4.80 -18.03
CA ALA A 305 6.56 -3.69 -17.21
C ALA A 305 8.04 -3.82 -16.85
N ILE A 306 8.49 -5.01 -16.43
CA ILE A 306 9.89 -5.29 -16.11
C ILE A 306 10.80 -5.01 -17.33
N ASN A 307 10.41 -5.50 -18.52
CA ASN A 307 11.19 -5.29 -19.73
C ASN A 307 11.30 -3.80 -20.08
N LEU A 308 10.18 -3.07 -20.09
CA LEU A 308 10.16 -1.63 -20.37
C LEU A 308 11.01 -0.83 -19.37
N TYR A 309 10.95 -1.20 -18.09
CA TYR A 309 11.74 -0.56 -17.04
C TYR A 309 13.24 -0.79 -17.26
N ASN A 310 13.64 -2.02 -17.56
CA ASN A 310 15.03 -2.38 -17.82
C ASN A 310 15.57 -1.69 -19.08
N GLU A 311 14.81 -1.68 -20.18
CA GLU A 311 15.16 -0.95 -21.41
C GLU A 311 15.33 0.56 -21.16
N SER A 312 14.47 1.14 -20.30
CA SER A 312 14.48 2.58 -20.02
C SER A 312 15.57 3.02 -19.04
N THR A 313 16.02 2.13 -18.14
CA THR A 313 16.89 2.50 -17.02
C THR A 313 18.22 1.75 -16.98
N GLY A 314 18.34 0.64 -17.71
CA GLY A 314 19.45 -0.32 -17.61
C GLY A 314 19.50 -1.04 -16.26
N LYS A 315 18.41 -1.03 -15.47
CA LYS A 315 18.33 -1.60 -14.14
C LYS A 315 17.09 -2.48 -14.02
N TRP A 316 17.15 -3.47 -13.14
CA TRP A 316 16.00 -4.29 -12.80
C TRP A 316 15.17 -3.68 -11.67
N PRO A 317 13.82 -3.63 -11.79
CA PRO A 317 12.94 -3.11 -10.76
C PRO A 317 12.68 -4.18 -9.68
N TYR A 318 13.38 -4.09 -8.54
CA TYR A 318 13.31 -5.11 -7.47
C TYR A 318 11.89 -5.37 -6.93
N LEU A 319 11.02 -4.35 -6.89
CA LEU A 319 9.62 -4.52 -6.46
C LEU A 319 8.83 -5.38 -7.46
N TYR A 320 9.03 -5.18 -8.76
CA TYR A 320 8.35 -5.99 -9.77
C TYR A 320 8.91 -7.41 -9.81
N LEU A 321 10.22 -7.58 -9.56
CA LEU A 321 10.81 -8.91 -9.42
C LEU A 321 10.24 -9.69 -8.24
N SER A 322 9.98 -9.01 -7.11
CA SER A 322 9.30 -9.64 -5.98
C SER A 322 7.85 -10.00 -6.34
N ALA A 323 7.10 -9.10 -6.97
CA ALA A 323 5.70 -9.34 -7.33
C ALA A 323 5.53 -10.44 -8.40
N ILE A 324 6.39 -10.45 -9.43
CA ILE A 324 6.34 -11.48 -10.49
C ILE A 324 6.71 -12.85 -9.93
N GLY A 325 7.57 -12.91 -8.91
CA GLY A 325 7.89 -14.16 -8.21
C GLY A 325 6.64 -14.85 -7.64
N ASP A 326 5.70 -14.08 -7.07
CA ASP A 326 4.42 -14.62 -6.57
C ASP A 326 3.53 -15.10 -7.72
N TYR A 327 3.51 -14.36 -8.84
CA TYR A 327 2.72 -14.76 -10.01
C TYR A 327 3.28 -16.01 -10.68
N TYR A 328 4.62 -16.14 -10.73
CA TYR A 328 5.29 -17.35 -11.18
C TYR A 328 4.97 -18.52 -10.26
N TYR A 329 5.02 -18.34 -8.93
CA TYR A 329 4.62 -19.38 -7.99
C TYR A 329 3.17 -19.86 -8.22
N LEU A 330 2.22 -18.93 -8.34
CA LEU A 330 0.80 -19.24 -8.56
C LEU A 330 0.51 -19.93 -9.90
N THR A 331 1.41 -19.78 -10.88
CA THR A 331 1.31 -20.37 -12.21
C THR A 331 2.25 -21.55 -12.43
N ASP A 332 2.82 -22.10 -11.33
CA ASP A 332 3.78 -23.21 -11.35
C ASP A 332 4.99 -22.96 -12.29
N ASP A 333 5.40 -21.69 -12.44
CA ASP A 333 6.50 -21.28 -13.30
C ASP A 333 7.84 -21.37 -12.53
N PRO A 334 8.85 -22.10 -13.05
CA PRO A 334 10.10 -22.34 -12.33
C PRO A 334 10.94 -21.08 -12.10
N ARG A 335 10.62 -19.96 -12.78
CA ARG A 335 11.32 -18.67 -12.62
C ARG A 335 10.99 -17.95 -11.31
N ALA A 336 10.08 -18.48 -10.48
CA ALA A 336 9.69 -17.88 -9.21
C ALA A 336 10.89 -17.62 -8.28
N GLU A 337 11.72 -18.65 -8.03
CA GLU A 337 12.87 -18.54 -7.13
C GLU A 337 13.92 -17.53 -7.64
N GLU A 338 14.24 -17.60 -8.93
CA GLU A 338 15.20 -16.70 -9.58
C GLU A 338 14.80 -15.24 -9.41
N SER A 339 13.50 -14.94 -9.54
CA SER A 339 12.97 -13.58 -9.42
C SER A 339 13.14 -13.02 -8.01
N PHE A 340 12.81 -13.81 -6.97
CA PHE A 340 13.00 -13.41 -5.58
C PHE A 340 14.49 -13.23 -5.22
N LEU A 341 15.36 -14.14 -5.68
CA LEU A 341 16.80 -14.05 -5.45
C LEU A 341 17.39 -12.80 -6.13
N LEU A 342 17.00 -12.49 -7.36
CA LEU A 342 17.45 -11.29 -8.04
C LEU A 342 16.99 -10.02 -7.32
N ALA A 343 15.74 -9.97 -6.84
CA ALA A 343 15.24 -8.86 -6.03
C ALA A 343 16.08 -8.67 -4.75
N TYR A 344 16.40 -9.77 -4.06
CA TYR A 344 17.24 -9.74 -2.87
C TYR A 344 18.65 -9.25 -3.17
N GLU A 345 19.30 -9.76 -4.23
CA GLU A 345 20.66 -9.38 -4.60
C GLU A 345 20.80 -7.88 -4.91
N LEU A 346 19.76 -7.26 -5.50
CA LEU A 346 19.71 -5.82 -5.75
C LEU A 346 19.60 -4.98 -4.46
N GLN A 347 19.09 -5.55 -3.37
CA GLN A 347 18.75 -4.85 -2.13
C GLN A 347 19.57 -5.33 -0.91
N LYS A 348 20.42 -6.36 -1.05
CA LYS A 348 21.11 -7.01 0.07
C LYS A 348 21.98 -6.10 0.93
N LYS A 349 22.44 -4.97 0.39
CA LYS A 349 23.30 -4.01 1.11
C LYS A 349 22.52 -2.93 1.86
N GLU A 350 21.21 -2.82 1.68
CA GLU A 350 20.40 -1.79 2.31
C GLU A 350 19.95 -2.22 3.72
N THR A 351 19.73 -1.24 4.59
CA THR A 351 18.92 -1.41 5.81
C THR A 351 17.61 -0.67 5.57
N SER A 352 16.61 -1.36 5.01
CA SER A 352 15.35 -0.74 4.60
C SER A 352 14.17 -1.67 4.81
N LEU A 353 12.97 -1.09 4.89
CA LEU A 353 11.70 -1.85 4.90
C LEU A 353 11.54 -2.67 3.62
N PHE A 354 12.02 -2.17 2.47
CA PHE A 354 11.98 -2.89 1.21
C PHE A 354 12.79 -4.18 1.24
N LYS A 355 14.01 -4.15 1.81
CA LYS A 355 14.80 -5.37 2.02
C LYS A 355 14.07 -6.36 2.93
N ALA A 356 13.44 -5.90 4.00
CA ALA A 356 12.67 -6.76 4.90
C ALA A 356 11.51 -7.45 4.16
N PHE A 357 10.78 -6.72 3.32
CA PHE A 357 9.70 -7.26 2.49
C PHE A 357 10.21 -8.31 1.48
N ILE A 358 11.33 -8.05 0.80
CA ILE A 358 11.92 -9.00 -0.15
C ILE A 358 12.38 -10.28 0.55
N LEU A 359 13.04 -10.15 1.71
CA LEU A 359 13.42 -11.29 2.54
C LEU A 359 12.19 -12.08 2.97
N TYR A 360 11.12 -11.41 3.38
CA TYR A 360 9.85 -12.06 3.71
C TYR A 360 9.34 -12.88 2.53
N GLN A 361 9.25 -12.31 1.33
CA GLN A 361 8.73 -13.02 0.16
C GLN A 361 9.59 -14.21 -0.24
N LEU A 362 10.92 -14.07 -0.19
CA LEU A 362 11.87 -15.15 -0.47
C LEU A 362 11.75 -16.30 0.54
N ILE A 363 11.73 -16.00 1.85
CA ILE A 363 11.56 -17.02 2.89
C ILE A 363 10.19 -17.67 2.76
N HIS A 364 9.15 -16.88 2.50
CA HIS A 364 7.79 -17.35 2.32
C HIS A 364 7.66 -18.28 1.11
N PHE A 365 8.35 -17.98 0.00
CA PHE A 365 8.49 -18.90 -1.13
C PHE A 365 9.14 -20.24 -0.71
N TYR A 366 10.25 -20.20 0.03
CA TYR A 366 10.89 -21.44 0.52
C TYR A 366 10.00 -22.22 1.50
N LEU A 367 9.23 -21.55 2.35
CA LEU A 367 8.25 -22.20 3.23
C LEU A 367 7.13 -22.86 2.42
N ARG A 368 6.55 -22.16 1.44
CA ARG A 368 5.49 -22.70 0.55
C ARG A 368 5.96 -23.90 -0.26
N THR A 369 7.22 -23.87 -0.71
CA THR A 369 7.86 -24.98 -1.46
C THR A 369 8.62 -25.98 -0.58
N GLU A 370 8.53 -25.85 0.75
CA GLU A 370 9.13 -26.75 1.75
C GLU A 370 10.66 -26.92 1.65
N GLN A 371 11.37 -25.93 1.11
CA GLN A 371 12.84 -25.89 1.01
C GLN A 371 13.47 -25.37 2.32
N LEU A 372 13.24 -26.10 3.42
CA LEU A 372 13.55 -25.65 4.78
C LEU A 372 15.05 -25.40 5.02
N GLU A 373 15.93 -26.05 4.28
CA GLU A 373 17.38 -25.92 4.35
C GLU A 373 17.90 -24.56 3.89
N LYS A 374 17.16 -23.86 3.00
CA LYS A 374 17.53 -22.54 2.48
C LYS A 374 17.14 -21.38 3.40
N ILE A 375 16.23 -21.61 4.34
CA ILE A 375 15.63 -20.57 5.20
C ILE A 375 16.60 -19.94 6.23
N PRO A 376 17.45 -20.70 6.96
CA PRO A 376 18.21 -20.18 8.09
C PRO A 376 19.00 -18.88 7.85
N PRO A 377 19.76 -18.71 6.74
CA PRO A 377 20.51 -17.47 6.51
C PRO A 377 19.58 -16.24 6.39
N TYR A 378 18.53 -16.34 5.59
CA TYR A 378 17.59 -15.24 5.35
C TYR A 378 16.75 -14.92 6.59
N LEU A 379 16.33 -15.94 7.34
CA LEU A 379 15.57 -15.77 8.58
C LEU A 379 16.40 -15.11 9.69
N SER A 380 17.70 -15.41 9.76
CA SER A 380 18.62 -14.72 10.67
C SER A 380 18.77 -13.24 10.31
N GLU A 381 18.86 -12.95 9.01
CA GLU A 381 19.02 -11.59 8.50
C GLU A 381 17.79 -10.73 8.73
N ILE A 382 16.58 -11.20 8.41
CA ILE A 382 15.34 -10.43 8.64
C ILE A 382 15.10 -10.17 10.14
N LYS A 383 15.53 -11.10 11.02
CA LYS A 383 15.51 -10.88 12.48
C LYS A 383 16.45 -9.76 12.93
N SER A 384 17.65 -9.70 12.34
CA SER A 384 18.60 -8.61 12.61
C SER A 384 18.01 -7.28 12.16
N LEU A 385 17.42 -7.25 10.97
CA LEU A 385 16.79 -6.08 10.40
C LEU A 385 15.57 -5.61 11.21
N ALA A 386 14.76 -6.53 11.74
CA ALA A 386 13.64 -6.22 12.62
C ALA A 386 14.09 -5.49 13.90
N LYS A 387 15.20 -5.92 14.50
CA LYS A 387 15.80 -5.26 15.68
C LYS A 387 16.32 -3.86 15.37
N GLU A 388 16.86 -3.67 14.17
CA GLU A 388 17.41 -2.39 13.72
C GLU A 388 16.30 -1.39 13.37
N LEU A 389 15.26 -1.84 12.67
CA LEU A 389 14.14 -0.99 12.23
C LEU A 389 13.13 -0.69 13.34
N GLN A 390 12.97 -1.60 14.32
CA GLN A 390 12.06 -1.46 15.47
C GLN A 390 10.59 -1.18 15.07
N THR A 391 10.15 -1.67 13.92
CA THR A 391 8.78 -1.50 13.42
C THR A 391 7.90 -2.70 13.78
N ILE A 392 6.67 -2.42 14.22
CA ILE A 392 5.69 -3.44 14.62
C ILE A 392 5.39 -4.40 13.46
N SER A 393 5.22 -3.88 12.25
CA SER A 393 4.92 -4.67 11.05
C SER A 393 6.03 -5.68 10.71
N ILE A 394 7.30 -5.31 10.84
CA ILE A 394 8.40 -6.24 10.57
C ILE A 394 8.50 -7.31 11.66
N ASN A 395 8.22 -6.98 12.92
CA ASN A 395 8.13 -7.99 13.98
C ASN A 395 6.99 -8.98 13.71
N ALA A 396 5.83 -8.50 13.24
CA ALA A 396 4.70 -9.36 12.86
C ALA A 396 5.09 -10.33 11.73
N LEU A 397 5.80 -9.85 10.70
CA LEU A 397 6.33 -10.69 9.61
C LEU A 397 7.31 -11.76 10.12
N VAL A 398 8.23 -11.38 11.02
CA VAL A 398 9.20 -12.33 11.59
C VAL A 398 8.50 -13.44 12.37
N ASP A 399 7.54 -13.08 13.23
CA ASP A 399 6.77 -14.04 14.01
C ASP A 399 5.94 -14.95 13.10
N TYR A 400 5.33 -14.40 12.05
CA TYR A 400 4.63 -15.19 11.04
C TYR A 400 5.54 -16.24 10.38
N LEU A 401 6.73 -15.84 9.91
CA LEU A 401 7.69 -16.74 9.26
C LEU A 401 8.21 -17.81 10.22
N LEU A 402 8.42 -17.46 11.50
CA LEU A 402 8.79 -18.43 12.53
C LEU A 402 7.67 -19.42 12.79
N GLY A 403 6.44 -18.94 12.90
CA GLY A 403 5.25 -19.76 13.06
C GLY A 403 5.10 -20.78 11.94
N TYR A 404 5.24 -20.34 10.70
CA TYR A 404 5.20 -21.21 9.52
C TYR A 404 6.35 -22.24 9.54
N ASN A 405 7.58 -21.80 9.80
CA ASN A 405 8.73 -22.71 9.85
C ASN A 405 8.57 -23.79 10.93
N GLU A 406 8.09 -23.42 12.12
CA GLU A 406 7.84 -24.36 13.21
C GLU A 406 6.67 -25.31 12.89
N MET A 407 5.64 -24.86 12.16
CA MET A 407 4.57 -25.73 11.65
C MET A 407 5.14 -26.82 10.74
N LEU A 408 5.98 -26.46 9.77
CA LEU A 408 6.58 -27.43 8.83
C LEU A 408 7.53 -28.41 9.54
N LYS A 409 8.15 -28.00 10.65
CA LYS A 409 8.92 -28.87 11.54
C LYS A 409 8.06 -29.68 12.52
N GLN A 410 6.73 -29.59 12.44
CA GLN A 410 5.76 -30.24 13.33
C GLN A 410 5.88 -29.82 14.80
N ASN A 411 6.45 -28.65 15.07
CA ASN A 411 6.50 -28.06 16.41
C ASN A 411 5.28 -27.15 16.63
N PHE A 412 4.10 -27.78 16.71
CA PHE A 412 2.83 -27.06 16.65
C PHE A 412 2.60 -26.07 17.81
N SER A 413 3.17 -26.34 18.98
CA SER A 413 3.05 -25.43 20.13
C SER A 413 3.77 -24.10 19.88
N ASN A 414 5.01 -24.16 19.40
CA ASN A 414 5.75 -22.96 19.02
C ASN A 414 5.13 -22.29 17.80
N ALA A 415 4.66 -23.06 16.83
CA ALA A 415 3.98 -22.53 15.64
C ALA A 415 2.77 -21.67 16.03
N ILE A 416 1.85 -22.21 16.85
CA ILE A 416 0.67 -21.48 17.34
C ILE A 416 1.08 -20.24 18.12
N LYS A 417 2.05 -20.36 19.03
CA LYS A 417 2.54 -19.22 19.82
C LYS A 417 3.02 -18.06 18.93
N TYR A 418 3.87 -18.35 17.95
CA TYR A 418 4.40 -17.31 17.06
C TYR A 418 3.30 -16.74 16.14
N LEU A 419 2.39 -17.58 15.62
CA LEU A 419 1.30 -17.11 14.78
C LEU A 419 0.28 -16.25 15.55
N GLN A 420 -0.02 -16.57 16.80
CA GLN A 420 -0.86 -15.73 17.67
C GLN A 420 -0.17 -14.38 17.97
N SER A 421 1.15 -14.40 18.22
CA SER A 421 1.94 -13.17 18.37
C SER A 421 1.88 -12.31 17.10
N SER A 422 2.06 -12.91 15.93
CA SER A 422 1.94 -12.23 14.64
C SER A 422 0.55 -11.66 14.40
N LEU A 423 -0.51 -12.42 14.72
CA LEU A 423 -1.90 -11.96 14.61
C LEU A 423 -2.17 -10.74 15.50
N GLU A 424 -1.68 -10.74 16.74
CA GLU A 424 -1.84 -9.62 17.65
C GLU A 424 -1.05 -8.39 17.18
N LEU A 425 0.20 -8.55 16.73
CA LEU A 425 0.99 -7.45 16.16
C LEU A 425 0.33 -6.90 14.88
N GLY A 426 -0.21 -7.76 14.02
CA GLY A 426 -0.96 -7.38 12.83
C GLY A 426 -2.21 -6.57 13.16
N ARG A 427 -2.93 -6.91 14.24
CA ARG A 427 -4.04 -6.11 14.76
C ARG A 427 -3.58 -4.74 15.26
N GLN A 428 -2.49 -4.68 16.00
CA GLN A 428 -1.93 -3.42 16.50
C GLN A 428 -1.49 -2.49 15.37
N SER A 429 -0.93 -3.04 14.29
CA SER A 429 -0.55 -2.28 13.09
C SER A 429 -1.67 -2.10 12.06
N ARG A 430 -2.85 -2.72 12.28
CA ARG A 430 -3.96 -2.79 11.31
C ARG A 430 -3.55 -3.37 9.95
N ASP A 431 -2.65 -4.33 9.97
CA ASP A 431 -2.17 -5.04 8.79
C ASP A 431 -3.12 -6.22 8.49
N PHE A 432 -4.12 -5.98 7.64
CA PHE A 432 -5.14 -6.98 7.32
C PHE A 432 -4.57 -8.18 6.56
N ASP A 433 -3.52 -7.99 5.77
CA ASP A 433 -2.81 -9.09 5.09
C ASP A 433 -2.16 -10.02 6.10
N MET A 434 -1.53 -9.45 7.13
CA MET A 434 -0.92 -10.22 8.21
C MET A 434 -1.97 -10.94 9.07
N ILE A 435 -3.08 -10.27 9.37
CA ILE A 435 -4.21 -10.87 10.09
C ILE A 435 -4.76 -12.06 9.29
N LEU A 436 -5.00 -11.86 7.99
CA LEU A 436 -5.50 -12.90 7.10
C LEU A 436 -4.54 -14.09 7.07
N SER A 437 -3.26 -13.84 6.75
CA SER A 437 -2.23 -14.88 6.60
C SER A 437 -2.03 -15.66 7.90
N SER A 438 -2.05 -14.98 9.04
CA SER A 438 -1.94 -15.63 10.35
C SER A 438 -3.15 -16.51 10.66
N ASN A 439 -4.37 -16.07 10.36
CA ASN A 439 -5.57 -16.93 10.50
C ASN A 439 -5.48 -18.17 9.60
N ILE A 440 -5.04 -18.00 8.35
CA ILE A 440 -4.87 -19.09 7.37
C ILE A 440 -3.86 -20.11 7.89
N LEU A 441 -2.70 -19.68 8.41
CA LEU A 441 -1.72 -20.61 9.00
C LEU A 441 -2.16 -21.21 10.34
N LEU A 442 -2.90 -20.48 11.18
CA LEU A 442 -3.48 -21.01 12.42
C LEU A 442 -4.52 -22.10 12.11
N ALA A 443 -5.30 -21.93 11.04
CA ALA A 443 -6.17 -22.99 10.54
C ALA A 443 -5.35 -24.19 10.04
N ALA A 444 -4.31 -23.97 9.23
CA ALA A 444 -3.46 -25.03 8.71
C ALA A 444 -2.76 -25.83 9.82
N VAL A 445 -2.19 -25.16 10.82
CA VAL A 445 -1.48 -25.82 11.93
C VAL A 445 -2.43 -26.64 12.80
N ASN A 446 -3.64 -26.12 13.05
CA ASN A 446 -4.65 -26.88 13.80
C ASN A 446 -5.17 -28.06 12.98
N LEU A 447 -5.32 -27.91 11.66
CA LEU A 447 -5.67 -29.04 10.81
C LEU A 447 -4.58 -30.13 10.90
N GLN A 448 -3.30 -29.78 10.81
CA GLN A 448 -2.20 -30.74 11.00
C GLN A 448 -2.20 -31.39 12.39
N ARG A 449 -2.54 -30.65 13.45
CA ARG A 449 -2.74 -31.24 14.79
C ARG A 449 -3.92 -32.19 14.85
N TYR A 450 -5.01 -31.88 14.15
CA TYR A 450 -6.16 -32.77 14.04
C TYR A 450 -5.78 -34.09 13.38
N LYS A 451 -4.89 -34.07 12.37
CA LYS A 451 -4.34 -35.29 11.74
C LYS A 451 -3.78 -36.28 12.75
N LEU A 452 -3.15 -35.78 13.81
CA LEU A 452 -2.43 -36.60 14.78
C LEU A 452 -3.30 -37.04 15.96
N ASN A 453 -4.33 -36.26 16.31
CA ASN A 453 -5.09 -36.45 17.55
C ASN A 453 -6.58 -36.73 17.32
N GLU A 454 -7.11 -36.47 16.13
CA GLU A 454 -8.51 -36.64 15.72
C GLU A 454 -9.58 -36.02 16.65
N GLN A 455 -9.21 -35.05 17.47
CA GLN A 455 -10.12 -34.39 18.41
C GLN A 455 -11.07 -33.42 17.67
N PRO A 456 -12.40 -33.61 17.75
CA PRO A 456 -13.37 -32.76 17.04
C PRO A 456 -13.26 -31.27 17.36
N ALA A 457 -12.92 -30.91 18.61
CA ALA A 457 -12.70 -29.52 19.03
C ALA A 457 -11.61 -28.81 18.20
N ILE A 458 -10.59 -29.54 17.72
CA ILE A 458 -9.55 -28.96 16.87
C ILE A 458 -10.13 -28.52 15.51
N LEU A 459 -11.06 -29.29 14.93
CA LEU A 459 -11.73 -28.89 13.68
C LEU A 459 -12.57 -27.62 13.87
N ASN A 460 -13.19 -27.43 15.03
CA ASN A 460 -13.91 -26.19 15.33
C ASN A 460 -12.93 -25.00 15.41
N SER A 461 -11.73 -25.17 15.97
CA SER A 461 -10.69 -24.15 15.89
C SER A 461 -10.27 -23.84 14.45
N VAL A 462 -10.12 -24.85 13.59
CA VAL A 462 -9.83 -24.63 12.15
C VAL A 462 -10.94 -23.80 11.50
N LEU A 463 -12.20 -24.14 11.77
CA LEU A 463 -13.35 -23.40 11.25
C LEU A 463 -13.39 -21.95 11.74
N ASN A 464 -13.07 -21.68 13.02
CA ASN A 464 -13.07 -20.32 13.56
C ASN A 464 -12.09 -19.41 12.80
N TYR A 465 -10.88 -19.91 12.55
CA TYR A 465 -9.85 -19.18 11.81
C TYR A 465 -10.20 -19.02 10.32
N ILE A 466 -10.70 -20.09 9.67
CA ILE A 466 -11.13 -20.03 8.25
C ILE A 466 -12.32 -19.10 8.06
N ASP A 467 -13.32 -19.14 8.94
CA ASP A 467 -14.47 -18.26 8.86
C ASP A 467 -14.06 -16.78 9.04
N THR A 468 -13.02 -16.51 9.83
CA THR A 468 -12.45 -15.15 9.96
C THR A 468 -11.77 -14.72 8.65
N ALA A 469 -11.03 -15.62 7.99
CA ALA A 469 -10.44 -15.36 6.67
C ALA A 469 -11.51 -15.14 5.58
N ILE A 470 -12.59 -15.94 5.59
CA ILE A 470 -13.77 -15.79 4.72
C ILE A 470 -14.41 -14.42 4.96
N GLN A 471 -14.61 -14.03 6.22
CA GLN A 471 -15.22 -12.76 6.57
C GLN A 471 -14.37 -11.57 6.11
N LEU A 472 -13.04 -11.63 6.27
CA LEU A 472 -12.12 -10.65 5.69
C LEU A 472 -12.25 -10.58 4.17
N ALA A 473 -12.36 -11.72 3.49
CA ALA A 473 -12.53 -11.76 2.04
C ALA A 473 -13.87 -11.14 1.58
N VAL A 474 -14.96 -11.37 2.31
CA VAL A 474 -16.27 -10.74 2.03
C VAL A 474 -16.19 -9.22 2.20
N GLU A 475 -15.64 -8.73 3.31
CA GLU A 475 -15.47 -7.30 3.57
C GLU A 475 -14.64 -6.61 2.49
N ASN A 476 -13.63 -7.32 1.99
CA ASN A 476 -12.71 -6.83 0.97
C ASN A 476 -13.10 -7.22 -0.46
N LYS A 477 -14.27 -7.82 -0.68
CA LYS A 477 -14.73 -8.39 -1.97
C LYS A 477 -13.62 -9.14 -2.72
N HIS A 478 -12.83 -9.92 -1.99
CA HIS A 478 -11.72 -10.67 -2.57
C HIS A 478 -12.19 -12.08 -2.92
N ASN A 479 -12.70 -12.24 -4.14
CA ASN A 479 -13.35 -13.46 -4.63
C ASN A 479 -12.48 -14.72 -4.52
N GLN A 480 -11.17 -14.60 -4.76
CA GLN A 480 -10.23 -15.73 -4.72
C GLN A 480 -10.01 -16.25 -3.30
N ILE A 481 -9.83 -15.36 -2.31
CA ILE A 481 -9.69 -15.78 -0.91
C ILE A 481 -11.04 -16.33 -0.42
N LEU A 482 -12.15 -15.67 -0.77
CA LEU A 482 -13.49 -16.08 -0.37
C LEU A 482 -13.78 -17.50 -0.84
N SER A 483 -13.63 -17.76 -2.14
CA SER A 483 -13.95 -19.05 -2.70
C SER A 483 -13.01 -20.15 -2.17
N LEU A 484 -11.71 -19.89 -1.96
CA LEU A 484 -10.78 -20.90 -1.40
C LEU A 484 -11.11 -21.18 0.06
N GLY A 485 -11.43 -20.15 0.85
CA GLY A 485 -11.90 -20.30 2.21
C GLY A 485 -13.19 -21.13 2.29
N LEU A 486 -14.15 -20.87 1.41
CA LEU A 486 -15.41 -21.63 1.31
C LEU A 486 -15.18 -23.09 0.96
N ILE A 487 -14.24 -23.40 0.06
CA ILE A 487 -13.88 -24.79 -0.26
C ILE A 487 -13.29 -25.51 0.94
N ILE A 488 -12.32 -24.87 1.62
CA ILE A 488 -11.70 -25.45 2.82
C ILE A 488 -12.78 -25.69 3.88
N ARG A 489 -13.68 -24.73 4.08
CA ARG A 489 -14.81 -24.86 4.98
C ARG A 489 -15.72 -26.00 4.57
N ALA A 490 -16.11 -26.10 3.30
CA ALA A 490 -16.98 -27.15 2.79
C ALA A 490 -16.42 -28.55 3.05
N LEU A 491 -15.12 -28.76 2.80
CA LEU A 491 -14.43 -30.02 3.09
C LEU A 491 -14.44 -30.36 4.59
N ILE A 492 -14.19 -29.38 5.45
CA ILE A 492 -14.24 -29.57 6.91
C ILE A 492 -15.67 -29.84 7.39
N GLN A 493 -16.67 -29.15 6.84
CA GLN A 493 -18.07 -29.39 7.17
C GLN A 493 -18.53 -30.79 6.74
N ALA A 494 -18.20 -31.20 5.51
CA ALA A 494 -18.47 -32.55 5.03
C ALA A 494 -17.82 -33.60 5.93
N ARG A 495 -16.59 -33.36 6.43
CA ARG A 495 -15.94 -34.23 7.42
C ARG A 495 -16.72 -34.35 8.72
N LYS A 496 -17.30 -33.25 9.21
CA LYS A 496 -18.15 -33.23 10.40
C LYS A 496 -19.54 -33.87 10.16
N GLY A 497 -19.86 -34.24 8.92
CA GLY A 497 -21.19 -34.71 8.51
C GLY A 497 -22.20 -33.58 8.28
N GLU A 498 -21.75 -32.32 8.21
CA GLU A 498 -22.56 -31.13 7.93
C GLU A 498 -22.74 -30.92 6.40
N PHE A 499 -23.15 -31.97 5.66
CA PHE A 499 -23.19 -31.98 4.19
C PHE A 499 -24.03 -30.87 3.58
N LYS A 500 -25.18 -30.53 4.18
CA LYS A 500 -26.03 -29.43 3.72
C LYS A 500 -25.28 -28.08 3.70
N GLN A 501 -24.44 -27.83 4.70
CA GLN A 501 -23.64 -26.59 4.74
C GLN A 501 -22.49 -26.66 3.73
N ALA A 502 -21.83 -27.82 3.61
CA ALA A 502 -20.80 -28.03 2.60
C ALA A 502 -21.32 -27.79 1.18
N SER A 503 -22.48 -28.33 0.82
CA SER A 503 -23.09 -28.13 -0.50
C SER A 503 -23.45 -26.66 -0.77
N LYS A 504 -23.94 -25.93 0.24
CA LYS A 504 -24.19 -24.47 0.12
C LYS A 504 -22.90 -23.69 -0.14
N ASP A 505 -21.82 -24.02 0.55
CA ASP A 505 -20.53 -23.36 0.36
C ASP A 505 -20.01 -23.61 -1.08
N ILE A 506 -20.15 -24.83 -1.61
CA ILE A 506 -19.78 -25.15 -3.00
C ILE A 506 -20.68 -24.43 -4.03
N GLU A 507 -21.99 -24.33 -3.78
CA GLU A 507 -22.90 -23.55 -4.64
C GLU A 507 -22.50 -22.07 -4.70
N GLU A 508 -22.11 -21.51 -3.56
CA GLU A 508 -21.60 -20.14 -3.47
C GLU A 508 -20.29 -19.96 -4.24
N VAL A 509 -19.35 -20.90 -4.10
CA VAL A 509 -18.09 -20.90 -4.87
C VAL A 509 -18.37 -20.88 -6.37
N LYS A 510 -19.29 -21.71 -6.87
CA LYS A 510 -19.68 -21.74 -8.29
C LYS A 510 -20.29 -20.43 -8.80
N ARG A 511 -20.93 -19.67 -7.91
CA ARG A 511 -21.45 -18.34 -8.24
C ARG A 511 -20.30 -17.37 -8.45
N ILE A 512 -19.33 -17.38 -7.55
CA ILE A 512 -18.16 -16.50 -7.55
C ILE A 512 -17.16 -16.87 -8.66
N GLU A 513 -16.98 -18.16 -8.95
CA GLU A 513 -16.04 -18.71 -9.95
C GLU A 513 -16.19 -18.04 -11.33
N LYS A 514 -17.41 -17.65 -11.70
CA LYS A 514 -17.70 -16.96 -12.97
C LYS A 514 -16.95 -15.64 -13.13
N GLU A 515 -16.43 -15.08 -12.03
CA GLU A 515 -15.71 -13.82 -11.98
C GLU A 515 -14.19 -14.01 -11.85
N ILE A 516 -13.68 -15.24 -11.77
CA ILE A 516 -12.26 -15.55 -11.53
C ILE A 516 -11.65 -16.24 -12.77
N ASP A 517 -10.49 -15.74 -13.23
CA ASP A 517 -9.73 -16.31 -14.34
C ASP A 517 -8.56 -17.15 -13.81
N TYR A 518 -8.90 -18.28 -13.17
CA TYR A 518 -7.94 -19.24 -12.63
C TYR A 518 -8.38 -20.69 -12.89
N GLU A 519 -8.01 -21.23 -14.06
CA GLU A 519 -8.48 -22.53 -14.56
C GLU A 519 -8.14 -23.73 -13.66
N LYS A 520 -6.96 -23.73 -13.02
CA LYS A 520 -6.53 -24.81 -12.10
C LYS A 520 -7.58 -25.05 -11.01
N TRP A 521 -8.28 -24.00 -10.62
CA TRP A 521 -9.31 -24.08 -9.61
C TRP A 521 -10.58 -24.79 -10.07
N LYS A 522 -10.97 -24.65 -11.33
CA LYS A 522 -12.20 -25.29 -11.82
C LYS A 522 -12.10 -26.81 -11.75
N GLU A 523 -10.92 -27.34 -12.05
CA GLU A 523 -10.60 -28.75 -11.91
C GLU A 523 -10.67 -29.21 -10.45
N ASP A 524 -9.99 -28.48 -9.55
CA ASP A 524 -10.00 -28.77 -8.11
C ASP A 524 -11.43 -28.72 -7.53
N LEU A 525 -12.24 -27.73 -7.93
CA LEU A 525 -13.61 -27.56 -7.47
C LEU A 525 -14.52 -28.71 -7.92
N ALA A 526 -14.40 -29.15 -9.17
CA ALA A 526 -15.18 -30.28 -9.68
C ALA A 526 -14.87 -31.58 -8.91
N ILE A 527 -13.59 -31.83 -8.64
CA ILE A 527 -13.13 -32.98 -7.84
C ILE A 527 -13.72 -32.91 -6.42
N ILE A 528 -13.66 -31.74 -5.78
CA ILE A 528 -14.15 -31.54 -4.42
C ILE A 528 -15.68 -31.69 -4.35
N GLU A 529 -16.41 -31.16 -5.32
CA GLU A 529 -17.86 -31.32 -5.40
C GLU A 529 -18.25 -32.79 -5.52
N GLU A 530 -17.59 -33.55 -6.40
CA GLU A 530 -17.86 -34.99 -6.56
C GLU A 530 -17.60 -35.74 -5.26
N GLN A 531 -16.51 -35.43 -4.55
CA GLN A 531 -16.20 -36.02 -3.26
C GLN A 531 -17.25 -35.70 -2.19
N ILE A 532 -17.72 -34.45 -2.12
CA ILE A 532 -18.76 -34.04 -1.16
C ILE A 532 -20.08 -34.75 -1.46
N LYS A 533 -20.49 -34.84 -2.73
CA LYS A 533 -21.71 -35.57 -3.14
C LYS A 533 -21.64 -37.06 -2.82
N LYS A 534 -20.49 -37.68 -3.11
CA LYS A 534 -20.25 -39.08 -2.77
C LYS A 534 -20.36 -39.30 -1.26
N ALA A 535 -19.69 -38.45 -0.47
CA ALA A 535 -19.72 -38.52 0.98
C ALA A 535 -21.11 -38.29 1.58
N GLU A 536 -21.90 -37.39 0.99
CA GLU A 536 -23.31 -37.18 1.36
C GLU A 536 -24.14 -38.46 1.13
N SER A 537 -23.97 -39.12 -0.03
CA SER A 537 -24.68 -40.36 -0.34
C SER A 537 -24.27 -41.54 0.57
N GLU A 538 -23.02 -41.56 1.02
CA GLU A 538 -22.47 -42.58 1.92
C GLU A 538 -22.72 -42.26 3.40
N GLY A 539 -23.20 -41.06 3.72
CA GLY A 539 -23.42 -40.57 5.08
C GLY A 539 -22.14 -40.35 5.90
N LYS A 540 -20.98 -40.56 5.29
CA LYS A 540 -19.66 -40.34 5.88
C LYS A 540 -18.71 -39.88 4.79
N MET A 541 -17.87 -38.90 5.13
CA MET A 541 -16.68 -38.64 4.33
C MET A 541 -15.56 -39.50 4.89
N GLU A 542 -15.25 -40.61 4.21
CA GLU A 542 -13.96 -41.31 4.39
C GLU A 542 -12.87 -40.45 3.78
N LEU A 543 -12.51 -39.43 4.54
CA LEU A 543 -11.26 -38.74 4.38
C LEU A 543 -10.19 -39.68 4.89
N ASP A 544 -9.66 -40.50 3.99
CA ASP A 544 -8.25 -40.84 4.14
C ASP A 544 -7.52 -39.51 4.42
N LEU A 545 -6.83 -39.42 5.56
CA LEU A 545 -6.13 -38.22 5.99
C LEU A 545 -5.20 -37.72 4.87
N GLU A 546 -4.60 -38.61 4.10
CA GLU A 546 -3.78 -38.29 2.94
C GLU A 546 -4.56 -37.46 1.91
N SER A 547 -5.81 -37.78 1.61
CA SER A 547 -6.67 -37.02 0.70
C SER A 547 -6.97 -35.60 1.19
N VAL A 548 -7.32 -35.39 2.46
CA VAL A 548 -7.55 -34.03 3.01
C VAL A 548 -6.30 -33.19 2.95
N PHE A 549 -5.17 -33.73 3.40
CA PHE A 549 -3.93 -32.97 3.41
C PHE A 549 -3.39 -32.75 2.00
N LYS A 550 -3.61 -33.69 1.09
CA LYS A 550 -3.26 -33.57 -0.33
C LYS A 550 -4.05 -32.48 -1.03
N TYR A 551 -5.31 -32.25 -0.68
CA TYR A 551 -6.13 -31.21 -1.32
C TYR A 551 -6.14 -29.89 -0.53
N ILE A 552 -6.36 -29.92 0.79
CA ILE A 552 -6.52 -28.71 1.61
C ILE A 552 -5.19 -27.97 1.82
N LEU A 553 -4.09 -28.67 2.11
CA LEU A 553 -2.83 -27.98 2.43
C LEU A 553 -2.26 -27.18 1.24
N PRO A 554 -2.34 -27.68 0.00
CA PRO A 554 -2.05 -26.83 -1.17
C PRO A 554 -2.96 -25.60 -1.26
N GLN A 555 -4.27 -25.72 -1.00
CA GLN A 555 -5.16 -24.55 -1.01
C GLN A 555 -4.77 -23.51 0.03
N PHE A 556 -4.31 -23.93 1.23
CA PHE A 556 -3.74 -23.02 2.22
C PHE A 556 -2.51 -22.28 1.68
N LYS A 557 -1.59 -22.97 0.99
CA LYS A 557 -0.40 -22.33 0.38
C LYS A 557 -0.78 -21.36 -0.74
N THR A 558 -1.78 -21.70 -1.55
CA THR A 558 -2.32 -20.82 -2.59
C THR A 558 -2.93 -19.57 -1.96
N LEU A 559 -3.75 -19.73 -0.92
CA LEU A 559 -4.36 -18.65 -0.16
C LEU A 559 -3.35 -17.62 0.36
N LEU A 560 -2.19 -18.08 0.83
CA LEU A 560 -1.10 -17.22 1.31
C LEU A 560 -0.43 -16.39 0.20
N SER A 561 -0.73 -16.66 -1.07
CA SER A 561 -0.20 -15.92 -2.22
C SER A 561 -1.08 -14.74 -2.62
N PHE A 562 -2.29 -14.65 -2.06
CA PHE A 562 -3.22 -13.55 -2.32
C PHE A 562 -3.10 -12.48 -1.24
N LYS A 563 -3.31 -11.22 -1.65
CA LYS A 563 -3.28 -10.05 -0.77
C LYS A 563 -4.65 -9.41 -0.75
N LEU A 564 -5.09 -8.95 0.41
CA LEU A 564 -6.28 -8.12 0.50
C LEU A 564 -5.98 -6.76 -0.12
N ALA A 565 -6.93 -6.27 -0.92
CA ALA A 565 -6.96 -4.84 -1.17
C ALA A 565 -7.14 -4.15 0.18
N GLU A 566 -6.27 -3.20 0.51
CA GLU A 566 -6.54 -2.29 1.62
C GLU A 566 -7.90 -1.64 1.35
N ARG A 567 -8.74 -1.56 2.37
CA ARG A 567 -10.01 -0.84 2.31
C ARG A 567 -10.18 -0.05 3.58
N LYS A 568 -10.92 1.06 3.47
CA LYS A 568 -11.41 1.74 4.66
C LYS A 568 -12.20 0.71 5.48
N PRO A 569 -11.81 0.44 6.74
CA PRO A 569 -12.56 -0.48 7.59
C PRO A 569 -14.01 -0.03 7.62
N LYS A 570 -14.95 -0.97 7.46
CA LYS A 570 -16.35 -0.67 7.72
C LYS A 570 -16.45 -0.15 9.15
N GLU A 571 -17.01 1.05 9.32
CA GLU A 571 -17.27 1.60 10.66
C GLU A 571 -18.32 0.74 11.37
N THR A 572 -17.84 -0.27 12.07
CA THR A 572 -18.68 -1.15 12.88
C THR A 572 -18.72 -0.59 14.29
N SER A 573 -19.93 -0.40 14.82
CA SER A 573 -20.08 0.06 16.20
C SER A 573 -20.26 -1.14 17.11
N VAL A 574 -19.30 -1.35 18.02
CA VAL A 574 -19.47 -2.30 19.12
C VAL A 574 -20.45 -1.70 20.11
N LEU A 575 -21.55 -2.41 20.32
CA LEU A 575 -22.65 -1.99 21.17
C LEU A 575 -22.51 -2.57 22.57
N GLY A 576 -21.79 -3.68 22.73
CA GLY A 576 -21.45 -4.15 24.06
C GLY A 576 -20.71 -5.48 24.08
N VAL A 577 -20.23 -5.82 25.28
CA VAL A 577 -19.55 -7.08 25.58
C VAL A 577 -20.18 -7.69 26.83
N LEU A 578 -20.45 -8.99 26.77
CA LEU A 578 -20.95 -9.80 27.88
C LEU A 578 -20.03 -11.01 28.08
N ILE A 579 -19.83 -11.39 29.33
CA ILE A 579 -19.31 -12.72 29.68
C ILE A 579 -20.37 -13.36 30.55
N ILE A 580 -20.79 -14.57 30.19
CA ILE A 580 -21.96 -15.24 30.73
C ILE A 580 -21.57 -16.64 31.17
N THR A 581 -22.05 -17.09 32.33
CA THR A 581 -21.91 -18.48 32.79
C THR A 581 -22.68 -19.45 31.90
N GLU A 582 -22.41 -20.74 32.04
CA GLU A 582 -23.26 -21.81 31.49
C GLU A 582 -24.74 -21.72 31.90
N SER A 583 -25.01 -21.16 33.09
CA SER A 583 -26.37 -20.94 33.58
C SER A 583 -27.07 -19.69 33.00
N GLY A 584 -26.43 -18.99 32.06
CA GLY A 584 -27.00 -17.80 31.43
C GLY A 584 -26.86 -16.52 32.26
N VAL A 585 -26.11 -16.55 33.37
CA VAL A 585 -25.93 -15.39 34.26
C VAL A 585 -24.75 -14.56 33.78
N PRO A 586 -24.94 -13.27 33.42
CA PRO A 586 -23.84 -12.41 33.04
C PRO A 586 -22.97 -12.09 34.26
N ILE A 587 -21.66 -12.36 34.15
CA ILE A 587 -20.67 -12.08 35.20
C ILE A 587 -19.94 -10.77 34.93
N TYR A 588 -19.89 -10.38 33.66
CA TYR A 588 -19.33 -9.13 33.16
C TYR A 588 -20.28 -8.53 32.15
N THR A 589 -20.50 -7.22 32.26
CA THR A 589 -21.30 -6.46 31.29
C THR A 589 -20.64 -5.13 31.00
N ASN A 590 -20.42 -4.84 29.73
CA ASN A 590 -20.07 -3.52 29.25
C ASN A 590 -20.92 -3.20 28.02
N LEU A 591 -22.09 -2.62 28.28
CA LEU A 591 -23.07 -2.29 27.26
C LEU A 591 -23.11 -0.79 26.98
N GLY A 592 -23.26 -0.43 25.72
CA GLY A 592 -23.56 0.91 25.24
C GLY A 592 -24.88 1.43 25.78
N SER A 593 -25.04 2.75 25.78
CA SER A 593 -26.19 3.45 26.37
C SER A 593 -27.55 2.99 25.82
N ASN A 594 -27.58 2.66 24.53
CA ASN A 594 -28.78 2.17 23.83
C ASN A 594 -29.21 0.77 24.30
N LEU A 595 -28.28 -0.14 24.59
CA LEU A 595 -28.61 -1.48 25.09
C LEU A 595 -28.97 -1.48 26.59
N LYS A 596 -28.45 -0.51 27.36
CA LYS A 596 -28.76 -0.40 28.80
C LYS A 596 -30.18 0.09 29.10
N THR A 597 -30.75 0.89 28.19
CA THR A 597 -32.03 1.57 28.43
C THR A 597 -33.24 0.68 28.13
N ASP A 598 -33.10 -0.32 27.26
CA ASP A 598 -34.18 -1.24 26.91
C ASP A 598 -34.04 -2.59 27.64
N LYS A 599 -34.72 -2.71 28.79
CA LYS A 599 -34.72 -3.95 29.59
C LYS A 599 -35.35 -5.14 28.86
N MET A 600 -36.25 -4.89 27.91
CA MET A 600 -36.93 -5.95 27.16
C MET A 600 -35.99 -6.55 26.11
N ILE A 601 -35.25 -5.70 25.39
CA ILE A 601 -34.19 -6.13 24.46
C ILE A 601 -33.12 -6.92 25.21
N LEU A 602 -32.64 -6.42 26.37
CA LEU A 602 -31.61 -7.12 27.14
C LEU A 602 -32.09 -8.49 27.66
N SER A 603 -33.33 -8.60 28.13
CA SER A 603 -33.89 -9.88 28.58
C SER A 603 -34.06 -10.88 27.43
N GLY A 604 -34.54 -10.43 26.27
CA GLY A 604 -34.67 -11.28 25.08
C GLY A 604 -33.32 -11.72 24.54
N LEU A 605 -32.34 -10.80 24.55
CA LEU A 605 -30.96 -11.05 24.16
C LEU A 605 -30.29 -12.12 25.03
N LEU A 606 -30.38 -11.99 26.36
CA LEU A 606 -29.83 -12.98 27.28
C LEU A 606 -30.48 -14.35 27.10
N THR A 607 -31.80 -14.38 26.82
CA THR A 607 -32.51 -15.63 26.52
C THR A 607 -32.00 -16.29 25.24
N ALA A 608 -31.83 -15.51 24.17
CA ALA A 608 -31.30 -16.00 22.90
C ALA A 608 -29.87 -16.52 23.05
N ILE A 609 -29.03 -15.77 23.78
CA ILE A 609 -27.66 -16.17 24.08
C ILE A 609 -27.63 -17.46 24.91
N ASN A 610 -28.53 -17.63 25.89
CA ASN A 610 -28.59 -18.84 26.72
C ASN A 610 -29.04 -20.09 25.93
N GLN A 611 -29.98 -19.93 25.01
CA GLN A 611 -30.36 -21.03 24.10
C GLN A 611 -29.21 -21.43 23.17
N LEU A 612 -28.37 -20.48 22.78
CA LEU A 612 -27.17 -20.75 21.98
C LEU A 612 -26.07 -21.41 22.80
N SER A 613 -25.85 -20.98 24.05
CA SER A 613 -24.80 -21.53 24.91
C SER A 613 -25.01 -23.03 25.15
N GLU A 614 -26.24 -23.49 25.36
CA GLU A 614 -26.53 -24.93 25.51
C GLU A 614 -26.03 -25.74 24.29
N SER A 615 -26.21 -25.22 23.07
CA SER A 615 -25.76 -25.90 21.84
C SER A 615 -24.25 -25.80 21.55
N ILE A 616 -23.60 -24.76 22.08
CA ILE A 616 -22.19 -24.42 21.79
C ILE A 616 -21.25 -24.98 22.86
N VAL A 617 -21.68 -25.02 24.13
CA VAL A 617 -20.88 -25.52 25.25
C VAL A 617 -20.94 -27.05 25.30
N GLU A 618 -22.10 -27.66 25.05
CA GLU A 618 -22.29 -29.10 25.09
C GLU A 618 -22.76 -29.62 23.72
N GLY A 619 -21.84 -30.14 22.89
CA GLY A 619 -22.24 -30.77 21.62
C GLY A 619 -21.18 -30.81 20.52
N LYS A 620 -21.64 -30.99 19.28
CA LYS A 620 -20.78 -31.08 18.07
C LYS A 620 -20.06 -29.78 17.71
N ASP A 621 -20.42 -28.68 18.37
CA ASP A 621 -19.88 -27.33 18.14
C ASP A 621 -19.04 -26.80 19.31
N GLU A 622 -18.58 -27.69 20.20
CA GLU A 622 -17.68 -27.33 21.29
C GLU A 622 -16.49 -26.48 20.79
N GLY A 623 -16.31 -25.28 21.34
CA GLY A 623 -15.24 -24.36 20.96
C GLY A 623 -15.52 -23.47 19.72
N ARG A 624 -16.64 -23.69 19.00
CA ARG A 624 -16.96 -22.98 17.75
C ARG A 624 -17.53 -21.58 18.01
N LEU A 625 -16.96 -20.59 17.32
CA LEU A 625 -17.48 -19.23 17.26
C LEU A 625 -18.78 -19.22 16.46
N ARG A 626 -19.84 -18.59 16.99
CA ARG A 626 -21.13 -18.44 16.31
C ARG A 626 -21.53 -16.99 16.20
N GLU A 627 -22.20 -16.66 15.11
CA GLU A 627 -22.79 -15.34 14.88
C GLU A 627 -24.30 -15.50 14.78
N VAL A 628 -25.02 -14.67 15.51
CA VAL A 628 -26.49 -14.69 15.53
C VAL A 628 -27.02 -13.29 15.30
N LEU A 629 -27.89 -13.18 14.29
CA LEU A 629 -28.66 -11.99 14.04
C LEU A 629 -29.84 -11.95 15.01
N TYR A 630 -29.88 -10.93 15.87
CA TYR A 630 -30.99 -10.67 16.78
C TYR A 630 -31.52 -9.26 16.51
N GLU A 631 -32.73 -9.18 15.95
CA GLU A 631 -33.33 -7.94 15.45
C GLU A 631 -32.44 -7.21 14.43
N LYS A 632 -31.75 -6.14 14.86
CA LYS A 632 -30.87 -5.30 14.05
C LYS A 632 -29.40 -5.39 14.46
N PHE A 633 -29.09 -6.26 15.42
CA PHE A 633 -27.75 -6.42 15.97
C PHE A 633 -27.23 -7.81 15.68
N LEU A 634 -25.92 -7.91 15.56
CA LEU A 634 -25.24 -9.18 15.47
C LEU A 634 -24.53 -9.48 16.78
N ILE A 635 -24.64 -10.73 17.21
CA ILE A 635 -24.02 -11.23 18.43
C ILE A 635 -23.01 -12.29 18.01
N THR A 636 -21.74 -12.01 18.26
CA THR A 636 -20.66 -12.97 18.08
C THR A 636 -20.38 -13.65 19.41
N VAL A 637 -20.65 -14.94 19.49
CA VAL A 637 -20.50 -15.76 20.70
C VAL A 637 -19.31 -16.69 20.55
N GLN A 638 -18.39 -16.63 21.50
CA GLN A 638 -17.24 -17.53 21.60
C GLN A 638 -17.30 -18.29 22.93
N PRO A 639 -17.38 -19.63 22.92
CA PRO A 639 -17.36 -20.42 24.15
C PRO A 639 -16.00 -20.35 24.86
N ILE A 640 -16.08 -20.41 26.18
CA ILE A 640 -14.97 -20.55 27.12
C ILE A 640 -15.33 -21.63 28.15
N LYS A 641 -14.39 -22.05 28.99
CA LYS A 641 -14.72 -23.06 30.01
C LYS A 641 -15.74 -22.49 31.01
N ASN A 642 -16.81 -23.22 31.29
CA ASN A 642 -17.92 -22.82 32.17
C ASN A 642 -18.72 -21.58 31.72
N GLY A 643 -18.64 -21.16 30.45
CA GLY A 643 -19.38 -20.01 29.98
C GLY A 643 -19.12 -19.60 28.53
N ILE A 644 -19.48 -18.37 28.22
CA ILE A 644 -19.35 -17.79 26.87
C ILE A 644 -18.97 -16.31 26.94
N VAL A 645 -18.25 -15.85 25.92
CA VAL A 645 -18.04 -14.44 25.61
C VAL A 645 -19.00 -14.06 24.50
N ALA A 646 -19.73 -12.97 24.65
CA ALA A 646 -20.58 -12.41 23.59
C ALA A 646 -20.20 -10.96 23.29
N VAL A 647 -19.87 -10.68 22.04
CA VAL A 647 -19.63 -9.33 21.52
C VAL A 647 -20.82 -8.93 20.65
N ILE A 648 -21.44 -7.81 20.98
CA ILE A 648 -22.65 -7.31 20.31
C ILE A 648 -22.24 -6.12 19.44
N ALA A 649 -22.58 -6.17 18.16
CA ALA A 649 -22.21 -5.16 17.18
C ALA A 649 -23.34 -4.88 16.18
N THR A 650 -23.19 -3.81 15.40
CA THR A 650 -24.14 -3.46 14.34
C THR A 650 -24.04 -4.40 13.12
N GLU A 651 -22.88 -4.99 12.86
CA GLU A 651 -22.62 -5.88 11.73
C GLU A 651 -21.67 -7.01 12.14
N ALA A 652 -21.69 -8.13 11.41
CA ALA A 652 -20.64 -9.14 11.48
C ALA A 652 -19.41 -8.62 10.76
N THR A 653 -18.31 -8.47 11.50
CA THR A 653 -17.01 -8.25 10.88
C THR A 653 -15.93 -9.16 11.42
N ALA A 654 -14.88 -9.35 10.63
CA ALA A 654 -13.69 -10.08 11.04
C ALA A 654 -13.07 -9.47 12.30
N GLU A 655 -13.11 -8.14 12.42
CA GLU A 655 -12.65 -7.45 13.63
C GLU A 655 -13.47 -7.86 14.87
N ILE A 656 -14.81 -7.95 14.76
CA ILE A 656 -15.66 -8.47 15.87
C ILE A 656 -15.27 -9.90 16.24
N ARG A 657 -15.03 -10.77 15.25
CA ARG A 657 -14.63 -12.17 15.49
C ARG A 657 -13.29 -12.24 16.21
N LEU A 658 -12.31 -11.46 15.77
CA LEU A 658 -10.99 -11.37 16.39
C LEU A 658 -11.08 -10.87 17.82
N TRP A 659 -11.92 -9.88 18.08
CA TRP A 659 -12.18 -9.35 19.42
C TRP A 659 -12.84 -10.38 20.35
N ALA A 660 -13.87 -11.09 19.88
CA ALA A 660 -14.52 -12.14 20.65
C ALA A 660 -13.53 -13.26 21.02
N ASN A 661 -12.69 -13.68 20.06
CA ASN A 661 -11.67 -14.69 20.30
C ASN A 661 -10.58 -14.19 21.27
N ALA A 662 -10.08 -12.95 21.11
CA ALA A 662 -9.06 -12.38 21.97
C ALA A 662 -9.53 -12.22 23.43
N ILE A 663 -10.80 -11.88 23.66
CA ILE A 663 -11.38 -11.87 25.01
C ILE A 663 -11.44 -13.30 25.55
N ALA A 664 -11.94 -14.26 24.75
CA ALA A 664 -12.08 -15.65 25.18
C ALA A 664 -10.72 -16.28 25.56
N GLU A 665 -9.66 -16.02 24.80
CA GLU A 665 -8.31 -16.49 25.08
C GLU A 665 -7.73 -15.92 26.38
N ARG A 666 -8.17 -14.74 26.82
CA ARG A 666 -7.70 -14.13 28.07
C ARG A 666 -8.50 -14.55 29.29
N VAL A 667 -9.81 -14.71 29.14
CA VAL A 667 -10.68 -15.14 30.25
C VAL A 667 -10.47 -16.62 30.53
N VAL A 668 -10.36 -17.46 29.49
CA VAL A 668 -10.16 -18.93 29.52
C VAL A 668 -11.27 -19.72 30.23
N GLU A 669 -11.66 -19.33 31.44
CA GLU A 669 -12.63 -20.00 32.31
C GLU A 669 -13.46 -18.99 33.11
N VAL A 670 -14.76 -19.24 33.19
CA VAL A 670 -15.66 -18.58 34.14
C VAL A 670 -15.62 -19.33 35.49
N PRO A 671 -15.46 -18.64 36.63
CA PRO A 671 -15.54 -19.29 37.93
C PRO A 671 -16.89 -19.96 38.16
N VAL A 672 -16.89 -21.21 38.63
CA VAL A 672 -18.11 -22.03 38.86
C VAL A 672 -19.01 -21.43 39.97
N VAL A 673 -18.44 -20.69 40.92
CA VAL A 673 -19.18 -20.07 42.03
C VAL A 673 -19.02 -18.56 41.96
N ILE A 674 -20.07 -17.87 41.52
CA ILE A 674 -20.11 -16.41 41.47
C ILE A 674 -21.29 -15.95 42.31
N SER A 675 -21.01 -15.27 43.42
CA SER A 675 -22.02 -14.74 44.34
C SER A 675 -22.46 -13.31 44.00
N GLN A 676 -21.73 -12.59 43.13
CA GLN A 676 -22.01 -11.19 42.78
C GLN A 676 -21.57 -10.86 41.34
N LEU A 677 -22.38 -10.05 40.64
CA LEU A 677 -22.02 -9.40 39.37
C LEU A 677 -20.83 -8.46 39.61
N THR A 678 -19.70 -8.69 38.93
CA THR A 678 -18.55 -7.79 39.03
C THR A 678 -18.51 -6.89 37.78
N SER A 679 -18.51 -5.58 38.00
CA SER A 679 -18.24 -4.62 36.91
C SER A 679 -16.75 -4.53 36.56
N LYS A 680 -15.91 -5.36 37.18
CA LYS A 680 -14.44 -5.28 37.14
C LYS A 680 -13.83 -6.66 36.89
N LEU A 681 -13.60 -6.97 35.62
CA LEU A 681 -12.45 -7.76 35.17
C LEU A 681 -11.26 -6.81 34.92
N ASP A 682 -11.03 -5.88 35.85
CA ASP A 682 -10.07 -4.78 35.69
C ASP A 682 -8.65 -5.34 35.65
N GLY A 683 -8.04 -5.33 34.46
CA GLY A 683 -6.65 -5.70 34.19
C GLY A 683 -6.47 -6.65 33.02
N GLU A 684 -7.38 -7.62 32.83
CA GLU A 684 -7.18 -8.72 31.87
C GLU A 684 -7.68 -8.41 30.45
N ILE A 685 -8.81 -7.70 30.30
CA ILE A 685 -9.40 -7.41 28.97
C ILE A 685 -9.58 -5.91 28.70
N GLY A 686 -9.20 -5.03 29.65
CA GLY A 686 -9.51 -3.60 29.61
C GLY A 686 -8.89 -2.85 28.43
N ASP A 687 -7.69 -3.24 28.00
CA ASP A 687 -7.03 -2.76 26.78
C ASP A 687 -7.81 -3.15 25.52
N ILE A 688 -8.30 -4.40 25.40
CA ILE A 688 -9.11 -4.82 24.24
C ILE A 688 -10.41 -4.01 24.21
N ILE A 689 -11.09 -3.88 25.35
CA ILE A 689 -12.32 -3.09 25.47
C ILE A 689 -12.08 -1.62 25.10
N THR A 690 -10.92 -1.06 25.48
CA THR A 690 -10.53 0.32 25.11
C THR A 690 -10.34 0.46 23.60
N GLN A 691 -9.80 -0.57 22.93
CA GLN A 691 -9.65 -0.58 21.48
C GLN A 691 -10.99 -0.62 20.74
N MET A 692 -12.00 -1.34 21.28
CA MET A 692 -13.32 -1.51 20.64
C MET A 692 -14.15 -0.22 20.51
N LYS A 693 -13.80 0.87 21.22
CA LYS A 693 -14.55 2.14 21.25
C LYS A 693 -16.07 1.94 21.35
N ILE A 694 -16.53 1.24 22.39
CA ILE A 694 -17.96 0.95 22.63
C ILE A 694 -18.75 2.27 22.69
N LYS A 695 -19.77 2.42 21.81
CA LYS A 695 -20.56 3.65 21.65
C LYS A 695 -21.89 3.61 22.41
#